data_AF-A0A370VPQ8-F1
#
_entry.id   AF-A0A370VPQ8-F1
#
_cell.length_a   1.000
_cell.length_b   1.000
_cell.length_c   1.000
_cell.angle_alpha   90.00
_cell.angle_beta   90.00
_cell.angle_gamma   90.00
#
_symmetry.space_group_name_H-M   'P 1'
#
loop_
_entity.id
_entity.type
_entity.pdbx_description
1 polymer ?
#
loop_
_entity_poly.entity_id
_entity_poly.type
_entity_poly.pdbx_seq_one_letter_code
_entity_poly.pdbx_strand_id
1 'polypeptide(L)'
;MTDPSRAEQDALENSVPRDENGDPTRPPDPADGPWVQRINGEGPDAPGRSNNCVDTALSTVDTYAGNPTAAGARTPDLDADGNPSDRGERRGRDRIENTLGARFSDMGNGRDAFNRLENTLRDSGHGSQAVIITQDANGRAHAWNAVNHNGKITYIDAQTGQQSRTPLHNGDHGVFAIPLDPNRQPVTPHSGGQLRPGTTPQPDSEAPGNRRAPERPAGATDKPDSEKTKEEKAAEREKARKEAKDEKARRLRARAAEVPKAPLDSATLEGTPGYGVTQEGDGSSVHHGMLADESQDLLRVTNDVEQVDLHRIAQQLHAWADLNPSPLIDTIREASANGRLSQDRLNTLLGPEFEGMSREEKAATVAAIARLSSSFHNAHAVPDSGGADLHSRHNPTGGARTTPPRIADAYAAAQNTLEKSGDNPTKEQIALERRRFRALWRAHVGDEASAEVAIKKAQEEGKTEAEIEAIREQRRLLRPDFSGKNYAALEVVEQNSDGTTETHYLIDSSSPPLEHSEPVLGEAYRALNEANPGRYQAPIMYTEFEPCGNRTEPSNANCSDYLAHEFERPAGQERQQYSEKSDDEKSNVPGEKNKTKVVYGAGYRMGDLTPAELQKLNEDPEFQNMTDEEKAKELENHRKDAAEKRSTDMDRYRGELARVWMKLAASADVA
;
A
#
# COMPACT_ATOMS: atom_id res chain seq x y z
N MET A 1 4.17 -30.44 -1.48
CA MET A 1 5.61 -30.65 -1.26
C MET A 1 5.85 -32.12 -1.06
N THR A 2 7.00 -32.62 -1.48
CA THR A 2 7.48 -33.94 -1.11
C THR A 2 8.48 -33.78 0.02
N ASP A 3 8.30 -34.54 1.10
CA ASP A 3 9.24 -34.55 2.22
C ASP A 3 10.66 -34.86 1.74
N PRO A 4 11.70 -34.30 2.38
CA PRO A 4 13.08 -34.66 2.07
C PRO A 4 13.28 -36.16 2.27
N SER A 5 14.08 -36.76 1.40
CA SER A 5 14.47 -38.16 1.59
C SER A 5 15.31 -38.31 2.86
N ARG A 6 15.31 -39.52 3.43
CA ARG A 6 16.13 -39.84 4.60
C ARG A 6 17.62 -39.53 4.36
N ALA A 7 18.11 -39.79 3.16
CA ALA A 7 19.50 -39.54 2.80
C ALA A 7 19.85 -38.04 2.79
N GLU A 8 18.91 -37.18 2.37
CA GLU A 8 19.11 -35.73 2.38
C GLU A 8 19.09 -35.18 3.82
N GLN A 9 18.18 -35.69 4.65
CA GLN A 9 18.14 -35.38 6.07
C GLN A 9 19.45 -35.79 6.78
N ASP A 10 19.91 -37.04 6.56
CA ASP A 10 21.17 -37.52 7.13
C ASP A 10 22.37 -36.71 6.61
N ALA A 11 22.37 -36.29 5.33
CA ALA A 11 23.43 -35.47 4.76
C ALA A 11 23.50 -34.07 5.41
N LEU A 12 22.35 -33.46 5.71
CA LEU A 12 22.30 -32.21 6.46
C LEU A 12 22.78 -32.41 7.90
N GLU A 13 22.23 -33.39 8.64
CA GLU A 13 22.60 -33.69 10.03
C GLU A 13 24.10 -33.97 10.22
N ASN A 14 24.74 -34.58 9.22
CA ASN A 14 26.18 -34.87 9.23
C ASN A 14 27.03 -33.65 8.86
N SER A 15 26.44 -32.60 8.28
CA SER A 15 27.13 -31.38 7.86
C SER A 15 27.06 -30.24 8.88
N VAL A 16 26.13 -30.31 9.85
CA VAL A 16 26.01 -29.32 10.92
C VAL A 16 27.13 -29.55 11.95
N PRO A 17 27.89 -28.50 12.34
CA PRO A 17 28.95 -28.61 13.34
C PRO A 17 28.42 -29.17 14.67
N ARG A 18 29.23 -30.00 15.33
CA ARG A 18 28.89 -30.66 16.59
C ARG A 18 29.79 -30.17 17.73
N ASP A 19 29.22 -30.10 18.92
CA ASP A 19 29.97 -29.76 20.13
C ASP A 19 30.77 -30.97 20.66
N GLU A 20 31.44 -30.80 21.81
CA GLU A 20 32.26 -31.85 22.44
C GLU A 20 31.46 -33.08 22.86
N ASN A 21 30.13 -32.96 23.03
CA ASN A 21 29.24 -34.06 23.38
C ASN A 21 28.69 -34.79 22.14
N GLY A 22 29.01 -34.28 20.94
CA GLY A 22 28.52 -34.81 19.67
C GLY A 22 27.14 -34.29 19.27
N ASP A 23 26.58 -33.31 20.00
CA ASP A 23 25.29 -32.70 19.68
C ASP A 23 25.47 -31.58 18.65
N PRO A 24 24.50 -31.35 17.74
CA PRO A 24 24.54 -30.20 16.84
C PRO A 24 24.65 -28.88 17.60
N THR A 25 25.60 -28.03 17.19
CA THR A 25 25.79 -26.70 17.78
C THR A 25 24.55 -25.83 17.59
N ARG A 26 24.21 -25.04 18.62
CA ARG A 26 23.02 -24.18 18.65
C ARG A 26 23.37 -22.75 19.06
N PRO A 27 23.33 -21.78 18.14
CA PRO A 27 23.25 -21.92 16.68
C PRO A 27 24.57 -22.42 16.05
N PRO A 28 24.53 -23.12 14.89
CA PRO A 28 25.73 -23.42 14.11
C PRO A 28 26.33 -22.16 13.49
N ASP A 29 27.66 -22.08 13.35
CA ASP A 29 28.31 -21.00 12.59
C ASP A 29 28.09 -21.25 11.09
N PRO A 30 27.53 -20.31 10.31
CA PRO A 30 27.43 -20.45 8.85
C PRO A 30 28.78 -20.63 8.15
N ALA A 31 29.88 -20.21 8.78
CA ALA A 31 31.23 -20.40 8.26
C ALA A 31 31.81 -21.81 8.53
N ASP A 32 31.18 -22.59 9.42
CA ASP A 32 31.66 -23.91 9.83
C ASP A 32 30.81 -25.02 9.20
N GLY A 33 31.37 -25.68 8.19
CA GLY A 33 30.73 -26.77 7.46
C GLY A 33 29.77 -26.34 6.33
N PRO A 34 29.40 -27.27 5.45
CA PRO A 34 28.59 -26.99 4.26
C PRO A 34 27.07 -27.09 4.52
N TRP A 35 26.62 -26.92 5.76
CA TRP A 35 25.22 -27.17 6.14
C TRP A 35 24.24 -26.27 5.38
N VAL A 36 24.63 -25.03 5.07
CA VAL A 36 23.83 -24.11 4.24
C VAL A 36 23.54 -24.70 2.86
N GLN A 37 24.54 -25.34 2.22
CA GLN A 37 24.36 -25.98 0.91
C GLN A 37 23.54 -27.27 1.00
N ARG A 38 23.48 -27.91 2.18
CA ARG A 38 22.78 -29.18 2.39
C ARG A 38 21.32 -29.03 2.78
N ILE A 39 20.87 -27.83 3.16
CA ILE A 39 19.45 -27.58 3.48
C ILE A 39 18.57 -27.93 2.28
N ASN A 40 18.93 -27.52 1.06
CA ASN A 40 18.16 -27.84 -0.15
C ASN A 40 18.58 -29.16 -0.81
N GLY A 41 19.01 -30.18 -0.03
CA GLY A 41 19.29 -31.52 -0.55
C GLY A 41 20.30 -31.54 -1.70
N GLU A 42 19.87 -32.00 -2.88
CA GLU A 42 20.67 -32.05 -4.12
C GLU A 42 20.89 -30.67 -4.80
N GLY A 43 20.30 -29.60 -4.26
CA GLY A 43 20.45 -28.23 -4.76
C GLY A 43 19.36 -27.81 -5.76
N PRO A 44 19.38 -26.54 -6.20
CA PRO A 44 18.27 -25.92 -6.94
C PRO A 44 18.04 -26.51 -8.34
N ASP A 45 19.04 -27.19 -8.92
CA ASP A 45 18.94 -27.80 -10.25
C ASP A 45 18.16 -29.12 -10.25
N ALA A 46 17.91 -29.71 -9.07
CA ALA A 46 17.09 -30.92 -8.98
C ALA A 46 15.58 -30.59 -9.09
N PRO A 47 14.75 -31.51 -9.61
CA PRO A 47 13.32 -31.28 -9.79
C PRO A 47 12.63 -30.78 -8.52
N GLY A 48 11.95 -29.63 -8.63
CA GLY A 48 11.18 -29.06 -7.51
C GLY A 48 12.00 -28.28 -6.47
N ARG A 49 13.31 -28.13 -6.67
CA ARG A 49 14.21 -27.44 -5.73
C ARG A 49 14.55 -26.00 -6.13
N SER A 50 14.16 -25.58 -7.33
CA SER A 50 14.31 -24.19 -7.81
C SER A 50 13.18 -23.27 -7.36
N ASN A 51 12.08 -23.81 -6.83
CA ASN A 51 10.87 -23.06 -6.44
C ASN A 51 10.39 -23.34 -5.00
N ASN A 52 11.21 -24.00 -4.17
CA ASN A 52 10.92 -24.30 -2.76
C ASN A 52 11.50 -23.25 -1.77
N CYS A 53 11.71 -22.01 -2.20
CA CYS A 53 12.41 -20.97 -1.41
C CYS A 53 11.84 -20.77 0.00
N VAL A 54 10.52 -20.87 0.16
CA VAL A 54 9.83 -20.77 1.45
C VAL A 54 10.21 -21.93 2.39
N ASP A 55 10.25 -23.16 1.86
CA ASP A 55 10.62 -24.32 2.64
C ASP A 55 12.08 -24.25 3.07
N THR A 56 12.97 -23.87 2.14
CA THR A 56 14.39 -23.65 2.47
C THR A 56 14.59 -22.55 3.51
N ALA A 57 13.74 -21.52 3.52
CA ALA A 57 13.82 -20.44 4.51
C ALA A 57 13.38 -20.90 5.91
N LEU A 58 12.33 -21.73 6.01
CA LEU A 58 11.86 -22.31 7.26
C LEU A 58 12.82 -23.39 7.79
N SER A 59 13.32 -24.27 6.92
CA SER A 59 14.36 -25.25 7.22
C SER A 59 15.65 -24.59 7.74
N THR A 60 15.99 -23.41 7.22
CA THR A 60 17.12 -22.61 7.75
C THR A 60 16.83 -22.13 9.17
N VAL A 61 15.59 -21.72 9.48
CA VAL A 61 15.19 -21.30 10.83
C VAL A 61 15.33 -22.44 11.84
N ASP A 62 14.84 -23.63 11.48
CA ASP A 62 14.93 -24.83 12.31
C ASP A 62 16.38 -25.26 12.51
N THR A 63 17.15 -25.34 11.43
CA THR A 63 18.56 -25.75 11.46
C THR A 63 19.41 -24.79 12.28
N TYR A 64 19.23 -23.48 12.09
CA TYR A 64 19.97 -22.48 12.85
C TYR A 64 19.58 -22.46 14.34
N ALA A 65 18.35 -22.88 14.66
CA ALA A 65 17.90 -23.07 16.02
C ALA A 65 18.37 -24.41 16.65
N GLY A 66 19.23 -25.17 15.98
CA GLY A 66 19.80 -26.42 16.49
C GLY A 66 19.00 -27.69 16.14
N ASN A 67 18.00 -27.59 15.27
CA ASN A 67 17.23 -28.74 14.77
C ASN A 67 17.48 -28.91 13.26
N PRO A 68 18.54 -29.64 12.85
CA PRO A 68 18.85 -29.83 11.43
C PRO A 68 17.63 -30.35 10.68
N THR A 69 17.14 -29.59 9.72
CA THR A 69 15.89 -29.87 9.00
C THR A 69 16.13 -29.67 7.51
N ALA A 70 16.10 -30.74 6.73
CA ALA A 70 16.24 -30.64 5.28
C ALA A 70 14.96 -30.09 4.65
N ALA A 71 15.09 -29.29 3.59
CA ALA A 71 13.96 -28.78 2.84
C ALA A 71 13.45 -29.82 1.85
N GLY A 72 12.13 -29.97 1.81
CA GLY A 72 11.42 -30.76 0.82
C GLY A 72 11.51 -30.15 -0.57
N ALA A 73 11.49 -31.01 -1.58
CA ALA A 73 11.27 -30.55 -2.95
C ALA A 73 9.80 -30.17 -3.12
N ARG A 74 9.53 -29.13 -3.91
CA ARG A 74 8.17 -28.78 -4.30
C ARG A 74 7.79 -29.63 -5.52
N THR A 75 6.64 -30.29 -5.49
CA THR A 75 6.05 -30.84 -6.71
C THR A 75 5.85 -29.68 -7.69
N PRO A 76 6.30 -29.73 -8.94
CA PRO A 76 6.12 -28.62 -9.86
C PRO A 76 4.63 -28.28 -9.95
N ASP A 77 4.26 -27.06 -9.57
CA ASP A 77 2.95 -26.55 -9.94
C ASP A 77 2.94 -26.53 -11.47
N LEU A 78 1.89 -27.05 -12.10
CA LEU A 78 1.82 -26.99 -13.57
C LEU A 78 1.28 -25.61 -13.95
N ASP A 79 1.86 -24.99 -14.97
CA ASP A 79 1.25 -23.86 -15.65
C ASP A 79 -0.01 -24.30 -16.41
N ALA A 80 -0.71 -23.34 -17.03
CA ALA A 80 -1.94 -23.58 -17.77
C ALA A 80 -1.78 -24.59 -18.91
N ASP A 81 -0.55 -24.79 -19.40
CA ASP A 81 -0.20 -25.68 -20.50
C ASP A 81 0.31 -27.05 -20.01
N GLY A 82 0.31 -27.29 -18.69
CA GLY A 82 0.78 -28.54 -18.10
C GLY A 82 2.30 -28.64 -17.92
N ASN A 83 3.04 -27.54 -18.06
CA ASN A 83 4.49 -27.51 -17.84
C ASN A 83 4.85 -27.16 -16.40
N PRO A 84 5.97 -27.65 -15.86
CA PRO A 84 6.53 -27.19 -14.59
C PRO A 84 6.66 -25.66 -14.50
N SER A 85 5.93 -25.05 -13.56
CA SER A 85 5.97 -23.63 -13.23
C SER A 85 7.25 -23.27 -12.47
N ASP A 86 7.85 -22.14 -12.84
CA ASP A 86 8.98 -21.52 -12.14
C ASP A 86 8.55 -20.59 -11.00
N ARG A 87 7.25 -20.49 -10.71
CA ARG A 87 6.70 -19.63 -9.66
C ARG A 87 6.98 -20.19 -8.26
N GLY A 88 7.23 -19.29 -7.30
CA GLY A 88 7.40 -19.64 -5.88
C GLY A 88 6.12 -20.16 -5.22
N GLU A 89 6.23 -20.55 -3.95
CA GLU A 89 5.10 -21.14 -3.20
C GLU A 89 3.87 -20.22 -3.13
N ARG A 90 2.73 -20.71 -3.64
CA ARG A 90 1.41 -20.10 -3.42
C ARG A 90 1.13 -20.00 -1.92
N ARG A 91 0.71 -18.82 -1.44
CA ARG A 91 0.54 -18.48 -0.01
C ARG A 91 1.80 -18.69 0.84
N GLY A 92 2.98 -18.63 0.22
CA GLY A 92 4.26 -18.83 0.91
C GLY A 92 4.50 -17.87 2.06
N ARG A 93 4.05 -16.61 1.93
CA ARG A 93 4.10 -15.62 3.02
C ARG A 93 3.27 -16.06 4.22
N ASP A 94 2.01 -16.45 4.00
CA ASP A 94 1.10 -16.85 5.08
C ASP A 94 1.62 -18.10 5.79
N ARG A 95 2.20 -19.05 5.06
CA ARG A 95 2.85 -20.23 5.65
C ARG A 95 3.96 -19.82 6.61
N ILE A 96 4.84 -18.90 6.20
CA ILE A 96 5.93 -18.43 7.06
C ILE A 96 5.38 -17.71 8.29
N GLU A 97 4.43 -16.80 8.10
CA GLU A 97 3.85 -16.02 9.21
C GLU A 97 3.14 -16.92 10.22
N ASN A 98 2.38 -17.92 9.76
CA ASN A 98 1.72 -18.90 10.61
C ASN A 98 2.73 -19.81 11.33
N THR A 99 3.80 -20.23 10.65
CA THR A 99 4.83 -21.11 11.23
C THR A 99 5.64 -20.39 12.30
N LEU A 100 5.92 -19.10 12.10
CA LEU A 100 6.72 -18.28 13.01
C LEU A 100 5.89 -17.52 14.05
N GLY A 101 4.56 -17.54 13.94
CA GLY A 101 3.65 -16.88 14.87
C GLY A 101 3.72 -15.35 14.83
N ALA A 102 4.17 -14.76 13.72
CA ALA A 102 4.27 -13.31 13.55
C ALA A 102 4.13 -12.89 12.09
N ARG A 103 3.64 -11.66 11.89
CA ARG A 103 3.55 -11.03 10.57
C ARG A 103 4.90 -10.45 10.18
N PHE A 104 5.20 -10.46 8.89
CA PHE A 104 6.37 -9.77 8.37
C PHE A 104 6.28 -8.26 8.64
N SER A 105 7.34 -7.72 9.23
CA SER A 105 7.51 -6.28 9.37
C SER A 105 8.15 -5.70 8.12
N ASP A 106 7.66 -4.55 7.66
CA ASP A 106 8.29 -3.78 6.59
C ASP A 106 9.55 -3.09 7.13
N MET A 107 10.71 -3.54 6.66
CA MET A 107 11.99 -2.94 7.00
C MET A 107 12.28 -1.72 6.12
N GLY A 108 11.47 -1.40 5.11
CA GLY A 108 11.66 -0.35 4.11
C GLY A 108 12.48 -0.82 2.91
N ASN A 109 13.13 0.12 2.21
CA ASN A 109 13.88 -0.14 0.98
C ASN A 109 15.39 0.06 1.11
N GLY A 110 16.13 -0.60 0.23
CA GLY A 110 17.56 -0.41 0.01
C GLY A 110 18.41 -0.73 1.24
N ARG A 111 19.61 -0.13 1.32
CA ARG A 111 20.58 -0.45 2.36
C ARG A 111 20.10 -0.14 3.78
N ASP A 112 19.30 0.91 3.95
CA ASP A 112 18.79 1.30 5.27
C ASP A 112 17.85 0.26 5.88
N ALA A 113 17.12 -0.48 5.04
CA ALA A 113 16.27 -1.56 5.48
C ALA A 113 17.08 -2.73 6.06
N PHE A 114 18.13 -3.12 5.35
CA PHE A 114 19.09 -4.10 5.85
C PHE A 114 19.81 -3.61 7.10
N ASN A 115 20.18 -2.33 7.19
CA ASN A 115 20.80 -1.79 8.40
C ASN A 115 19.87 -1.89 9.63
N ARG A 116 18.57 -1.62 9.48
CA ARG A 116 17.58 -1.80 10.56
C ARG A 116 17.46 -3.27 10.99
N LEU A 117 17.39 -4.18 10.01
CA LEU A 117 17.33 -5.60 10.27
C LEU A 117 18.60 -6.07 11.00
N GLU A 118 19.77 -5.72 10.50
CA GLU A 118 21.05 -6.08 11.09
C GLU A 118 21.19 -5.54 12.52
N ASN A 119 20.76 -4.30 12.78
CA ASN A 119 20.77 -3.74 14.14
C ASN A 119 19.81 -4.50 15.06
N THR A 120 18.59 -4.80 14.59
CA THR A 120 17.62 -5.59 15.35
C THR A 120 18.20 -6.94 15.76
N LEU A 121 18.87 -7.63 14.83
CA LEU A 121 19.51 -8.92 15.10
C LEU A 121 20.69 -8.77 16.06
N ARG A 122 21.54 -7.76 15.88
CA ARG A 122 22.66 -7.51 16.82
C ARG A 122 22.15 -7.23 18.24
N ASP A 123 21.12 -6.41 18.37
CA ASP A 123 20.47 -6.06 19.65
C ASP A 123 19.81 -7.28 20.29
N SER A 124 19.30 -8.22 19.49
CA SER A 124 18.67 -9.46 19.95
C SER A 124 19.69 -10.55 20.36
N GLY A 125 20.99 -10.33 20.12
CA GLY A 125 22.07 -11.20 20.57
C GLY A 125 22.35 -12.41 19.67
N HIS A 126 23.39 -13.17 20.04
CA HIS A 126 23.85 -14.37 19.34
C HIS A 126 22.73 -15.42 19.24
N GLY A 127 22.51 -15.97 18.05
CA GLY A 127 21.42 -16.92 17.77
C GLY A 127 20.13 -16.28 17.28
N SER A 128 20.03 -14.95 17.29
CA SER A 128 18.94 -14.27 16.59
C SER A 128 19.06 -14.47 15.08
N GLN A 129 17.91 -14.44 14.42
CA GLN A 129 17.80 -14.71 13.00
C GLN A 129 16.55 -14.06 12.42
N ALA A 130 16.44 -14.02 11.10
CA ALA A 130 15.27 -13.52 10.42
C ALA A 130 14.98 -14.32 9.17
N VAL A 131 13.69 -14.45 8.86
CA VAL A 131 13.24 -14.73 7.49
C VAL A 131 13.00 -13.40 6.79
N ILE A 132 13.51 -13.27 5.57
CA ILE A 132 13.43 -12.09 4.72
C ILE A 132 12.63 -12.45 3.47
N ILE A 133 11.72 -11.57 3.06
CA ILE A 133 11.15 -11.55 1.72
C ILE A 133 11.60 -10.27 1.03
N THR A 134 12.20 -10.43 -0.15
CA THR A 134 12.47 -9.33 -1.08
C THR A 134 11.67 -9.54 -2.35
N GLN A 135 11.28 -8.43 -2.99
CA GLN A 135 10.59 -8.47 -4.28
C GLN A 135 11.51 -7.96 -5.39
N ASP A 136 11.41 -8.56 -6.58
CA ASP A 136 12.01 -7.98 -7.78
C ASP A 136 11.10 -6.90 -8.40
N ALA A 137 11.59 -6.23 -9.44
CA ALA A 137 10.85 -5.16 -10.12
C ALA A 137 9.53 -5.61 -10.78
N ASN A 138 9.33 -6.92 -10.94
CA ASN A 138 8.13 -7.54 -11.51
C ASN A 138 7.22 -8.12 -10.40
N GLY A 139 7.50 -7.81 -9.13
CA GLY A 139 6.72 -8.27 -7.98
C GLY A 139 6.96 -9.74 -7.60
N ARG A 140 7.94 -10.43 -8.20
CA ARG A 140 8.28 -11.79 -7.78
C ARG A 140 9.00 -11.75 -6.44
N ALA A 141 8.43 -12.44 -5.47
CA ALA A 141 8.95 -12.52 -4.11
C ALA A 141 9.91 -13.70 -3.96
N HIS A 142 10.99 -13.49 -3.22
CA HIS A 142 11.95 -14.54 -2.86
C HIS A 142 12.16 -14.56 -1.35
N ALA A 143 12.12 -15.76 -0.75
CA ALA A 143 12.30 -15.98 0.67
C ALA A 143 13.71 -16.50 0.98
N TRP A 144 14.35 -15.91 1.98
CA TRP A 144 15.75 -16.16 2.36
C TRP A 144 15.98 -15.70 3.80
N ASN A 145 17.21 -15.78 4.32
CA ASN A 145 17.47 -15.60 5.75
C ASN A 145 18.63 -14.64 6.04
N ALA A 146 18.62 -14.08 7.25
CA ALA A 146 19.80 -13.50 7.89
C ALA A 146 19.95 -14.08 9.29
N VAL A 147 21.19 -14.38 9.69
CA VAL A 147 21.47 -15.00 10.99
C VAL A 147 22.59 -14.25 11.71
N ASN A 148 22.52 -14.17 13.04
CA ASN A 148 23.50 -13.49 13.88
C ASN A 148 24.33 -14.50 14.69
N HIS A 149 25.52 -14.81 14.19
CA HIS A 149 26.48 -15.64 14.92
C HIS A 149 27.56 -14.75 15.54
N ASN A 150 27.48 -14.55 16.87
CA ASN A 150 28.47 -13.79 17.65
C ASN A 150 28.64 -12.33 17.18
N GLY A 151 27.52 -11.66 16.87
CA GLY A 151 27.49 -10.28 16.37
C GLY A 151 27.77 -10.15 14.87
N LYS A 152 28.11 -11.26 14.19
CA LYS A 152 28.34 -11.31 12.75
C LYS A 152 27.04 -11.68 12.06
N ILE A 153 26.52 -10.77 11.24
CA ILE A 153 25.36 -11.04 10.40
C ILE A 153 25.81 -11.74 9.12
N THR A 154 25.25 -12.91 8.87
CA THR A 154 25.42 -13.65 7.62
C THR A 154 24.05 -13.80 6.96
N TYR A 155 23.96 -13.37 5.71
CA TYR A 155 22.81 -13.62 4.86
C TYR A 155 22.94 -15.00 4.22
N ILE A 156 21.86 -15.76 4.23
CA ILE A 156 21.78 -17.14 3.74
C ILE A 156 20.65 -17.25 2.74
N ASP A 157 20.97 -17.76 1.55
CA ASP A 157 20.00 -18.26 0.59
C ASP A 157 20.23 -19.77 0.46
N ALA A 158 19.51 -20.52 1.29
CA ALA A 158 19.62 -21.97 1.34
C ALA A 158 19.07 -22.67 0.09
N GLN A 159 18.20 -22.00 -0.69
CA GLN A 159 17.73 -22.54 -1.97
C GLN A 159 18.89 -22.69 -2.95
N THR A 160 19.74 -21.67 -3.04
CA THR A 160 20.91 -21.65 -3.94
C THR A 160 22.20 -22.12 -3.24
N GLY A 161 22.17 -22.33 -1.93
CA GLY A 161 23.34 -22.67 -1.10
C GLY A 161 24.31 -21.49 -0.91
N GLN A 162 23.90 -20.27 -1.22
CA GLN A 162 24.73 -19.08 -1.11
C GLN A 162 24.71 -18.48 0.30
N GLN A 163 25.85 -17.92 0.70
CA GLN A 163 25.95 -17.11 1.90
C GLN A 163 26.85 -15.90 1.68
N SER A 164 26.54 -14.79 2.36
CA SER A 164 27.30 -13.55 2.22
C SER A 164 27.21 -12.67 3.48
N ARG A 165 28.21 -11.81 3.68
CA ARG A 165 28.20 -10.74 4.70
C ARG A 165 27.45 -9.49 4.25
N THR A 166 27.03 -9.45 2.99
CA THR A 166 26.18 -8.40 2.44
C THR A 166 24.89 -9.04 1.92
N PRO A 167 23.79 -8.27 1.83
CA PRO A 167 22.55 -8.75 1.24
C PRO A 167 22.78 -9.45 -0.10
N LEU A 168 22.21 -10.64 -0.27
CA LEU A 168 22.28 -11.46 -1.49
C LEU A 168 21.30 -10.97 -2.56
N HIS A 169 20.15 -10.42 -2.14
CA HIS A 169 19.08 -9.93 -3.01
C HIS A 169 18.88 -8.43 -2.86
N ASN A 170 18.39 -7.79 -3.93
CA ASN A 170 18.12 -6.35 -3.94
C ASN A 170 16.87 -6.04 -3.09
N GLY A 171 17.00 -5.08 -2.16
CA GLY A 171 15.92 -4.58 -1.31
C GLY A 171 15.25 -3.29 -1.81
N ASP A 172 15.52 -2.83 -3.02
CA ASP A 172 15.00 -1.56 -3.56
C ASP A 172 13.47 -1.55 -3.73
N HIS A 173 12.85 -2.73 -3.78
CA HIS A 173 11.41 -2.93 -3.96
C HIS A 173 10.74 -3.56 -2.72
N GLY A 174 11.35 -3.35 -1.55
CA GLY A 174 10.82 -3.82 -0.27
C GLY A 174 11.69 -4.90 0.35
N VAL A 175 12.06 -4.69 1.60
CA VAL A 175 12.64 -5.71 2.48
C VAL A 175 11.63 -5.95 3.60
N PHE A 176 10.99 -7.11 3.58
CA PHE A 176 10.10 -7.53 4.64
C PHE A 176 10.81 -8.58 5.48
N ALA A 177 10.77 -8.49 6.80
CA ALA A 177 11.38 -9.52 7.63
C ALA A 177 10.58 -9.82 8.90
N ILE A 178 10.68 -11.07 9.35
CA ILE A 178 10.29 -11.50 10.70
C ILE A 178 11.60 -11.75 11.45
N PRO A 179 12.10 -10.79 12.25
CA PRO A 179 13.23 -11.05 13.12
C PRO A 179 12.78 -11.86 14.33
N LEU A 180 13.62 -12.79 14.73
CA LEU A 180 13.44 -13.73 15.82
C LEU A 180 14.62 -13.59 16.79
N ASP A 181 14.33 -13.67 18.08
CA ASP A 181 15.34 -13.79 19.13
C ASP A 181 16.02 -15.19 19.09
N PRO A 182 17.05 -15.44 19.91
CA PRO A 182 17.71 -16.74 20.00
C PRO A 182 16.79 -17.91 20.40
N ASN A 183 15.60 -17.64 20.97
CA ASN A 183 14.58 -18.62 21.34
C ASN A 183 13.52 -18.81 20.24
N ARG A 184 13.74 -18.25 19.06
CA ARG A 184 12.79 -18.19 17.93
C ARG A 184 11.49 -17.46 18.25
N GLN A 185 11.51 -16.54 19.20
CA GLN A 185 10.37 -15.68 19.48
C GLN A 185 10.45 -14.43 18.60
N PRO A 186 9.35 -14.03 17.95
CA PRO A 186 9.32 -12.79 17.17
C PRO A 186 9.72 -11.57 17.99
N VAL A 187 10.58 -10.72 17.43
CA VAL A 187 10.99 -9.45 18.06
C VAL A 187 10.53 -8.26 17.23
N THR A 188 10.23 -7.17 17.93
CA THR A 188 9.84 -5.92 17.27
C THR A 188 11.08 -5.24 16.67
N PRO A 189 11.05 -4.85 15.38
CA PRO A 189 12.22 -4.26 14.72
C PRO A 189 12.60 -2.89 15.28
N HIS A 190 13.90 -2.58 15.25
CA HIS A 190 14.44 -1.32 15.72
C HIS A 190 13.87 -0.12 14.93
N SER A 191 13.09 0.73 15.61
CA SER A 191 12.55 1.98 15.06
C SER A 191 13.59 3.10 15.21
N GLY A 192 14.29 3.44 14.12
CA GLY A 192 15.38 4.41 14.18
C GLY A 192 14.93 5.84 14.54
N GLY A 193 15.29 6.30 15.74
CA GLY A 193 15.26 7.70 16.21
C GLY A 193 16.20 7.92 17.41
N GLN A 194 17.23 8.74 17.24
CA GLN A 194 18.44 9.02 18.08
C GLN A 194 18.19 9.82 19.40
N LEU A 195 19.00 9.92 20.48
CA LEU A 195 20.30 9.38 21.02
C LEU A 195 20.53 9.98 22.46
N ARG A 196 21.28 9.36 23.40
CA ARG A 196 22.68 9.70 23.90
C ARG A 196 22.91 9.22 25.38
N PRO A 197 24.14 9.13 25.95
CA PRO A 197 25.51 8.87 25.41
C PRO A 197 26.40 7.89 26.24
N GLY A 198 27.50 7.37 25.66
CA GLY A 198 28.63 6.80 26.44
C GLY A 198 29.76 6.06 25.68
N THR A 199 30.81 6.82 25.30
CA THR A 199 32.24 6.42 25.14
C THR A 199 32.76 5.53 23.97
N THR A 200 33.68 6.15 23.19
CA THR A 200 34.70 5.73 22.18
C THR A 200 35.68 4.60 22.58
N PRO A 201 36.62 4.07 21.72
CA PRO A 201 37.07 4.49 20.36
C PRO A 201 37.29 3.36 19.28
N GLN A 202 37.48 3.81 18.02
CA GLN A 202 38.00 3.11 16.81
C GLN A 202 39.41 2.49 17.02
N PRO A 203 39.90 1.55 16.17
CA PRO A 203 40.60 1.92 14.91
C PRO A 203 40.45 0.97 13.68
N ASP A 204 40.61 1.62 12.53
CA ASP A 204 41.02 1.28 11.14
C ASP A 204 41.51 -0.14 10.73
N SER A 205 41.17 -0.57 9.50
CA SER A 205 42.16 -0.90 8.42
C SER A 205 41.56 -1.40 7.08
N GLU A 206 41.97 -0.71 6.01
CA GLU A 206 42.43 -1.13 4.67
C GLU A 206 41.72 -2.23 3.82
N ALA A 207 41.32 -1.84 2.60
CA ALA A 207 41.25 -2.71 1.41
C ALA A 207 42.66 -2.88 0.80
N PRO A 208 43.00 -3.92 0.00
CA PRO A 208 42.60 -3.93 -1.44
C PRO A 208 42.57 -5.31 -2.15
N GLY A 209 42.08 -5.37 -3.41
CA GLY A 209 42.66 -6.30 -4.41
C GLY A 209 41.73 -7.01 -5.41
N ASN A 210 41.70 -6.47 -6.64
CA ASN A 210 41.30 -7.10 -7.91
C ASN A 210 41.78 -8.56 -8.12
N ARG A 211 40.95 -9.41 -8.78
CA ARG A 211 41.34 -10.28 -9.93
C ARG A 211 40.20 -11.17 -10.51
N ARG A 212 39.79 -10.83 -11.75
CA ARG A 212 39.55 -11.64 -12.98
C ARG A 212 38.93 -13.06 -12.94
N ALA A 213 37.97 -13.26 -13.86
CA ALA A 213 37.37 -14.52 -14.31
C ALA A 213 38.30 -15.43 -15.17
N PRO A 214 37.98 -16.74 -15.26
CA PRO A 214 37.91 -17.47 -16.54
C PRO A 214 36.65 -18.38 -16.64
N GLU A 215 35.87 -18.29 -17.72
CA GLU A 215 35.82 -19.15 -18.94
C GLU A 215 34.96 -20.43 -18.84
N ARG A 216 33.97 -20.54 -19.77
CA ARG A 216 33.15 -21.74 -20.11
C ARG A 216 33.87 -22.58 -21.17
N PRO A 217 33.53 -23.88 -21.35
CA PRO A 217 32.61 -24.30 -22.44
C PRO A 217 31.73 -25.52 -22.02
N ALA A 218 30.74 -26.07 -22.73
CA ALA A 218 30.34 -26.06 -24.13
C ALA A 218 28.83 -26.45 -24.27
N GLY A 219 28.22 -26.11 -25.42
CA GLY A 219 27.15 -26.93 -26.04
C GLY A 219 25.74 -26.33 -26.13
N ALA A 220 25.44 -25.65 -27.24
CA ALA A 220 24.26 -25.90 -28.09
C ALA A 220 24.25 -24.91 -29.27
N THR A 221 24.20 -25.46 -30.48
CA THR A 221 24.25 -24.79 -31.79
C THR A 221 22.93 -24.14 -32.20
N ASP A 222 23.01 -22.85 -32.51
CA ASP A 222 22.39 -22.04 -33.58
C ASP A 222 20.99 -22.32 -34.11
N LYS A 223 20.12 -21.29 -34.02
CA LYS A 223 19.72 -20.48 -35.18
C LYS A 223 19.43 -19.02 -34.77
N PRO A 224 19.57 -18.05 -35.71
CA PRO A 224 19.98 -16.70 -35.39
C PRO A 224 18.79 -15.76 -35.16
N ASP A 225 18.90 -14.87 -34.18
CA ASP A 225 18.59 -13.45 -34.36
C ASP A 225 19.10 -12.60 -33.17
N SER A 226 20.01 -11.67 -33.49
CA SER A 226 20.63 -10.62 -32.66
C SER A 226 21.46 -11.03 -31.43
N GLU A 227 22.76 -11.21 -31.64
CA GLU A 227 23.77 -11.33 -30.56
C GLU A 227 24.00 -9.97 -29.87
N LYS A 228 23.23 -9.67 -28.82
CA LYS A 228 23.65 -8.73 -27.78
C LYS A 228 24.26 -9.50 -26.61
N THR A 229 25.48 -9.16 -26.23
CA THR A 229 26.18 -9.72 -25.07
C THR A 229 25.42 -9.45 -23.77
N LYS A 230 25.67 -10.23 -22.71
CA LYS A 230 25.05 -10.02 -21.39
C LYS A 230 25.36 -8.62 -20.83
N GLU A 231 26.55 -8.07 -21.12
CA GLU A 231 26.96 -6.73 -20.72
C GLU A 231 26.18 -5.65 -21.48
N GLU A 232 25.97 -5.82 -22.79
CA GLU A 232 25.12 -4.91 -23.59
C GLU A 232 23.67 -4.92 -23.14
N LYS A 233 23.10 -6.10 -22.81
CA LYS A 233 21.74 -6.20 -22.25
C LYS A 233 21.62 -5.54 -20.88
N ALA A 234 22.65 -5.62 -20.03
CA ALA A 234 22.67 -4.94 -18.73
C ALA A 234 22.77 -3.42 -18.89
N ALA A 235 23.64 -2.93 -19.77
CA ALA A 235 23.78 -1.50 -20.07
C ALA A 235 22.50 -0.92 -20.71
N GLU A 236 21.82 -1.68 -21.57
CA GLU A 236 20.54 -1.29 -22.17
C GLU A 236 19.42 -1.19 -21.11
N ARG A 237 19.36 -2.15 -20.17
CA ARG A 237 18.41 -2.09 -19.03
C ARG A 237 18.68 -0.90 -18.11
N GLU A 238 19.95 -0.61 -17.82
CA GLU A 238 20.31 0.55 -17.00
C GLU A 238 19.95 1.87 -17.70
N LYS A 239 20.25 1.97 -19.01
CA LYS A 239 19.86 3.11 -19.84
C LYS A 239 18.34 3.30 -19.85
N ALA A 240 17.58 2.24 -20.11
CA ALA A 240 16.12 2.27 -20.08
C ALA A 240 15.57 2.69 -18.71
N ARG A 241 16.15 2.19 -17.61
CA ARG A 241 15.77 2.59 -16.23
C ARG A 241 16.02 4.08 -16.00
N LYS A 242 17.15 4.61 -16.46
CA LYS A 242 17.50 6.03 -16.34
C LYS A 242 16.55 6.90 -17.15
N GLU A 243 16.30 6.54 -18.41
CA GLU A 243 15.36 7.23 -19.29
C GLU A 243 13.95 7.24 -18.70
N ALA A 244 13.47 6.12 -18.18
CA ALA A 244 12.17 6.04 -17.50
C ALA A 244 12.09 6.93 -16.24
N LYS A 245 13.18 7.03 -15.47
CA LYS A 245 13.26 7.90 -14.29
C LYS A 245 13.25 9.38 -14.68
N ASP A 246 13.99 9.75 -15.72
CA ASP A 246 14.05 11.12 -16.22
C ASP A 246 12.71 11.54 -16.85
N GLU A 247 12.05 10.64 -17.58
CA GLU A 247 10.70 10.81 -18.10
C GLU A 247 9.69 11.07 -16.97
N LYS A 248 9.69 10.19 -15.95
CA LYS A 248 8.83 10.34 -14.77
C LYS A 248 9.06 11.67 -14.06
N ALA A 249 10.32 12.11 -13.93
CA ALA A 249 10.65 13.39 -13.32
C ALA A 249 10.18 14.59 -14.17
N ARG A 250 10.26 14.49 -15.50
CA ARG A 250 9.77 15.51 -16.43
C ARG A 250 8.25 15.64 -16.34
N ARG A 251 7.52 14.53 -16.42
CA ARG A 251 6.05 14.49 -16.27
C ARG A 251 5.61 15.09 -14.92
N LEU A 252 6.25 14.67 -13.82
CA LEU A 252 5.96 15.23 -12.50
C LEU A 252 6.18 16.76 -12.43
N ARG A 253 7.23 17.29 -13.05
CA ARG A 253 7.48 18.74 -13.11
C ARG A 253 6.43 19.46 -13.94
N ALA A 254 6.02 18.90 -15.07
CA ALA A 254 4.95 19.45 -15.91
C ALA A 254 3.64 19.49 -15.13
N ARG A 255 3.24 18.38 -14.52
CA ARG A 255 2.04 18.31 -13.67
C ARG A 255 2.07 19.32 -12.53
N ALA A 256 3.19 19.44 -11.82
CA ALA A 256 3.35 20.41 -10.73
C ALA A 256 3.21 21.88 -11.19
N ALA A 257 3.47 22.16 -12.47
CA ALA A 257 3.28 23.49 -13.05
C ALA A 257 1.83 23.72 -13.52
N GLU A 258 1.15 22.70 -14.02
CA GLU A 258 -0.21 22.81 -14.57
C GLU A 258 -1.31 22.75 -13.50
N VAL A 259 -1.21 21.83 -12.54
CA VAL A 259 -2.27 21.59 -11.54
C VAL A 259 -2.74 22.87 -10.84
N PRO A 260 -1.85 23.76 -10.34
CA PRO A 260 -2.27 24.96 -9.61
C PRO A 260 -2.98 26.02 -10.47
N LYS A 261 -2.93 25.94 -11.81
CA LYS A 261 -3.44 26.99 -12.70
C LYS A 261 -4.95 26.96 -12.89
N ALA A 262 -5.59 25.82 -12.68
CA ALA A 262 -7.02 25.64 -12.89
C ALA A 262 -7.66 25.07 -11.63
N PRO A 263 -8.84 25.57 -11.23
CA PRO A 263 -9.57 25.02 -10.09
C PRO A 263 -10.03 23.58 -10.38
N LEU A 264 -10.39 22.86 -9.32
CA LEU A 264 -11.17 21.64 -9.41
C LEU A 264 -12.49 21.97 -10.09
N ASP A 265 -12.89 21.18 -11.08
CA ASP A 265 -14.08 21.42 -11.89
C ASP A 265 -14.80 20.10 -12.16
N SER A 266 -16.11 20.07 -11.92
CA SER A 266 -16.95 18.86 -12.06
C SER A 266 -16.81 18.24 -13.44
N ALA A 267 -16.81 19.04 -14.52
CA ALA A 267 -16.78 18.54 -15.89
C ALA A 267 -15.45 17.85 -16.24
N THR A 268 -14.34 18.26 -15.63
CA THR A 268 -13.03 17.63 -15.88
C THR A 268 -12.87 16.27 -15.23
N LEU A 269 -13.61 16.02 -14.14
CA LEU A 269 -13.59 14.76 -13.38
C LEU A 269 -14.66 13.76 -13.85
N GLU A 270 -15.63 14.22 -14.64
CA GLU A 270 -16.80 13.43 -14.98
C GLU A 270 -16.45 12.33 -16.00
N GLY A 271 -16.75 11.08 -15.65
CA GLY A 271 -16.75 9.96 -16.58
C GLY A 271 -18.08 9.84 -17.31
N THR A 272 -18.15 9.00 -18.33
CA THR A 272 -19.40 8.61 -19.00
C THR A 272 -19.98 7.39 -18.30
N PRO A 273 -21.28 7.38 -17.92
CA PRO A 273 -22.39 8.24 -18.40
C PRO A 273 -22.63 9.56 -17.65
N GLY A 274 -21.90 9.81 -16.56
CA GLY A 274 -22.02 11.04 -15.75
C GLY A 274 -22.26 10.73 -14.28
N TYR A 275 -22.36 11.78 -13.47
CA TYR A 275 -22.57 11.64 -12.03
C TYR A 275 -23.98 11.12 -11.68
N GLY A 276 -24.07 10.24 -10.68
CA GLY A 276 -25.34 9.70 -10.17
C GLY A 276 -26.12 8.84 -11.18
N VAL A 277 -25.47 8.43 -12.27
CA VAL A 277 -26.05 7.54 -13.27
C VAL A 277 -25.39 6.18 -13.16
N THR A 278 -26.21 5.14 -12.97
CA THR A 278 -25.75 3.75 -12.90
C THR A 278 -25.04 3.37 -14.20
N GLN A 279 -23.86 2.79 -14.07
CA GLN A 279 -23.03 2.40 -15.21
C GLN A 279 -23.33 0.97 -15.63
N GLU A 280 -23.62 0.79 -16.92
CA GLU A 280 -23.85 -0.52 -17.49
C GLU A 280 -22.54 -1.32 -17.61
N GLY A 281 -22.64 -2.63 -17.39
CA GLY A 281 -21.53 -3.58 -17.54
C GLY A 281 -21.37 -4.12 -18.96
N ASP A 282 -21.78 -3.35 -19.97
CA ASP A 282 -21.68 -3.68 -21.40
C ASP A 282 -20.39 -3.14 -22.06
N GLY A 283 -19.46 -2.63 -21.24
CA GLY A 283 -18.22 -2.00 -21.70
C GLY A 283 -18.42 -0.61 -22.30
N SER A 284 -19.57 0.05 -22.13
CA SER A 284 -19.82 1.38 -22.71
C SER A 284 -19.31 2.53 -21.84
N SER A 285 -19.06 2.29 -20.56
CA SER A 285 -18.62 3.37 -19.65
C SER A 285 -17.20 3.81 -20.02
N VAL A 286 -16.88 5.10 -19.83
CA VAL A 286 -15.57 5.66 -20.21
C VAL A 286 -15.06 6.61 -19.15
N HIS A 287 -13.76 6.63 -18.90
CA HIS A 287 -13.12 7.71 -18.13
C HIS A 287 -11.73 8.04 -18.70
N HIS A 288 -11.43 9.33 -18.91
CA HIS A 288 -10.17 9.81 -19.51
C HIS A 288 -9.80 9.15 -20.86
N GLY A 289 -10.81 8.73 -21.63
CA GLY A 289 -10.63 8.05 -22.94
C GLY A 289 -10.38 6.54 -22.83
N MET A 290 -10.43 5.99 -21.62
CA MET A 290 -10.20 4.58 -21.33
C MET A 290 -11.50 3.86 -20.97
N LEU A 291 -11.65 2.64 -21.48
CA LEU A 291 -12.66 1.68 -21.06
C LEU A 291 -12.26 1.04 -19.72
N ALA A 292 -13.25 0.48 -19.02
CA ALA A 292 -12.98 -0.35 -17.86
C ALA A 292 -12.24 -1.64 -18.29
N ASP A 293 -11.56 -2.30 -17.37
CA ASP A 293 -11.08 -3.66 -17.61
C ASP A 293 -12.15 -4.70 -17.26
N GLU A 294 -11.87 -5.97 -17.56
CA GLU A 294 -12.85 -7.07 -17.44
C GLU A 294 -13.41 -7.20 -16.02
N SER A 295 -12.59 -6.99 -14.98
CA SER A 295 -13.06 -7.08 -13.60
C SER A 295 -13.92 -5.88 -13.21
N GLN A 296 -13.60 -4.70 -13.74
CA GLN A 296 -14.39 -3.50 -13.53
C GLN A 296 -15.72 -3.55 -14.29
N ASP A 297 -15.76 -4.12 -15.49
CA ASP A 297 -17.01 -4.35 -16.21
C ASP A 297 -17.86 -5.42 -15.52
N LEU A 298 -17.25 -6.50 -15.07
CA LEU A 298 -17.96 -7.53 -14.29
C LEU A 298 -18.59 -6.93 -13.03
N LEU A 299 -17.89 -6.05 -12.31
CA LEU A 299 -18.46 -5.34 -11.16
C LEU A 299 -19.74 -4.58 -11.52
N ARG A 300 -19.84 -3.99 -12.71
CA ARG A 300 -21.06 -3.30 -13.19
C ARG A 300 -22.18 -4.25 -13.58
N VAL A 301 -21.83 -5.47 -13.98
CA VAL A 301 -22.81 -6.54 -14.20
C VAL A 301 -23.37 -7.02 -12.85
N THR A 302 -22.52 -7.21 -11.85
CA THR A 302 -22.89 -7.79 -10.56
C THR A 302 -23.44 -6.78 -9.56
N ASN A 303 -23.08 -5.50 -9.67
CA ASN A 303 -23.48 -4.45 -8.74
C ASN A 303 -24.00 -3.23 -9.52
N ASP A 304 -24.76 -2.38 -8.84
CA ASP A 304 -24.98 -1.03 -9.35
C ASP A 304 -23.73 -0.20 -9.02
N VAL A 305 -23.16 0.45 -10.05
CA VAL A 305 -21.94 1.24 -9.92
C VAL A 305 -22.19 2.67 -10.39
N GLU A 306 -21.85 3.66 -9.57
CA GLU A 306 -22.06 5.08 -9.86
C GLU A 306 -20.82 5.93 -9.55
N GLN A 307 -20.67 7.04 -10.27
CA GLN A 307 -19.68 8.06 -9.93
C GLN A 307 -20.36 9.21 -9.16
N VAL A 308 -19.70 9.72 -8.11
CA VAL A 308 -20.12 10.90 -7.35
C VAL A 308 -19.24 12.11 -7.67
N ASP A 309 -19.84 13.31 -7.63
CA ASP A 309 -19.14 14.55 -7.93
C ASP A 309 -18.31 15.05 -6.73
N LEU A 310 -17.01 14.74 -6.72
CA LEU A 310 -16.07 15.22 -5.70
C LEU A 310 -15.96 16.74 -5.62
N HIS A 311 -16.21 17.47 -6.71
CA HIS A 311 -16.20 18.94 -6.69
C HIS A 311 -17.35 19.46 -5.82
N ARG A 312 -18.56 18.91 -5.97
CA ARG A 312 -19.71 19.25 -5.13
C ARG A 312 -19.46 18.94 -3.66
N ILE A 313 -18.82 17.80 -3.35
CA ILE A 313 -18.43 17.46 -1.97
C ILE A 313 -17.45 18.51 -1.41
N ALA A 314 -16.42 18.88 -2.19
CA ALA A 314 -15.46 19.91 -1.78
C ALA A 314 -16.12 21.28 -1.54
N GLN A 315 -17.06 21.69 -2.39
CA GLN A 315 -17.83 22.93 -2.22
C GLN A 315 -18.63 22.93 -0.91
N GLN A 316 -19.31 21.83 -0.60
CA GLN A 316 -20.08 21.75 0.64
C GLN A 316 -19.19 21.80 1.88
N LEU A 317 -18.05 21.12 1.85
CA LEU A 317 -17.06 21.17 2.94
C LEU A 317 -16.54 22.60 3.15
N HIS A 318 -16.31 23.34 2.06
CA HIS A 318 -15.99 24.76 2.14
C HIS A 318 -17.10 25.57 2.80
N ALA A 319 -18.35 25.38 2.39
CA ALA A 319 -19.50 26.09 2.94
C ALA A 319 -19.61 25.90 4.46
N TRP A 320 -19.46 24.67 4.97
CA TRP A 320 -19.46 24.42 6.41
C TRP A 320 -18.22 24.98 7.12
N ALA A 321 -17.06 24.97 6.47
CA ALA A 321 -15.83 25.52 7.05
C ALA A 321 -15.83 27.06 7.14
N ASP A 322 -16.63 27.74 6.32
CA ASP A 322 -16.77 29.20 6.34
C ASP A 322 -17.74 29.71 7.43
N LEU A 323 -18.56 28.84 8.02
CA LEU A 323 -19.47 29.19 9.11
C LEU A 323 -18.73 29.32 10.46
N ASN A 324 -19.27 30.15 11.36
CA ASN A 324 -18.76 30.31 12.72
C ASN A 324 -19.92 30.31 13.75
N PRO A 325 -20.03 29.30 14.63
CA PRO A 325 -19.18 28.10 14.70
C PRO A 325 -19.30 27.24 13.44
N SER A 326 -18.25 26.48 13.11
CA SER A 326 -18.23 25.60 11.94
C SER A 326 -18.88 24.26 12.28
N PRO A 327 -19.94 23.85 11.55
CA PRO A 327 -20.55 22.52 11.70
C PRO A 327 -19.55 21.36 11.57
N LEU A 328 -18.51 21.52 10.74
CA LEU A 328 -17.46 20.51 10.58
C LEU A 328 -16.62 20.34 11.84
N ILE A 329 -16.21 21.44 12.48
CA ILE A 329 -15.47 21.38 13.75
C ILE A 329 -16.32 20.72 14.83
N ASP A 330 -17.60 21.11 14.94
CA ASP A 330 -18.49 20.55 15.96
C ASP A 330 -18.72 19.05 15.73
N THR A 331 -18.87 18.63 14.47
CA THR A 331 -18.95 17.21 14.08
C THR A 331 -17.70 16.43 14.49
N ILE A 332 -16.51 16.97 14.19
CA ILE A 332 -15.24 16.34 14.54
C ILE A 332 -15.06 16.25 16.06
N ARG A 333 -15.39 17.32 16.80
CA ARG A 333 -15.32 17.35 18.27
C ARG A 333 -16.25 16.33 18.89
N GLU A 334 -17.48 16.24 18.39
CA GLU A 334 -18.43 15.29 18.92
C GLU A 334 -18.02 13.84 18.65
N ALA A 335 -17.52 13.54 17.45
CA ALA A 335 -17.00 12.21 17.14
C ALA A 335 -15.79 11.85 18.03
N SER A 336 -14.90 12.81 18.31
CA SER A 336 -13.77 12.62 19.22
C SER A 336 -14.23 12.30 20.65
N ALA A 337 -15.26 12.98 21.13
CA ALA A 337 -15.74 12.85 22.50
C ALA A 337 -16.65 11.62 22.72
N ASN A 338 -17.50 11.31 21.75
CA ASN A 338 -18.58 10.33 21.89
C ASN A 338 -18.38 9.07 21.04
N GLY A 339 -17.35 9.03 20.20
CA GLY A 339 -17.10 7.95 19.26
C GLY A 339 -17.93 8.07 17.99
N ARG A 340 -18.27 6.93 17.40
CA ARG A 340 -18.96 6.85 16.11
C ARG A 340 -20.29 7.61 16.14
N LEU A 341 -20.54 8.44 15.13
CA LEU A 341 -21.79 9.18 14.98
C LEU A 341 -22.74 8.43 14.03
N SER A 342 -24.03 8.40 14.36
CA SER A 342 -25.06 7.92 13.42
C SER A 342 -25.42 9.00 12.39
N GLN A 343 -26.04 8.58 11.30
CA GLN A 343 -26.49 9.50 10.25
C GLN A 343 -27.45 10.57 10.79
N ASP A 344 -28.36 10.23 11.71
CA ASP A 344 -29.28 11.21 12.30
C ASP A 344 -28.53 12.28 13.11
N ARG A 345 -27.44 11.87 13.76
CA ARG A 345 -26.59 12.83 14.46
C ARG A 345 -25.80 13.70 13.48
N LEU A 346 -25.30 13.13 12.38
CA LEU A 346 -24.67 13.89 11.29
C LEU A 346 -25.65 14.88 10.63
N ASN A 347 -26.91 14.48 10.39
CA ASN A 347 -27.96 15.37 9.90
C ASN A 347 -28.19 16.55 10.86
N THR A 348 -28.17 16.29 12.16
CA THR A 348 -28.33 17.35 13.18
C THR A 348 -27.16 18.32 13.20
N LEU A 349 -25.92 17.80 13.09
CA LEU A 349 -24.71 18.60 13.22
C LEU A 349 -24.38 19.38 11.94
N LEU A 350 -24.46 18.74 10.77
CA LEU A 350 -24.15 19.33 9.47
C LEU A 350 -25.36 20.05 8.83
N GLY A 351 -26.56 19.83 9.38
CA GLY A 351 -27.79 20.55 9.06
C GLY A 351 -28.48 20.08 7.77
N PRO A 352 -29.46 20.86 7.28
CA PRO A 352 -30.30 20.50 6.14
C PRO A 352 -29.52 20.20 4.85
N GLU A 353 -28.36 20.81 4.68
CA GLU A 353 -27.51 20.59 3.50
C GLU A 353 -26.95 19.17 3.45
N PHE A 354 -26.59 18.58 4.60
CA PHE A 354 -26.21 17.16 4.65
C PHE A 354 -27.45 16.28 4.59
N GLU A 355 -28.52 16.62 5.31
CA GLU A 355 -29.75 15.84 5.33
C GLU A 355 -30.31 15.62 3.91
N GLY A 356 -30.27 16.67 3.08
CA GLY A 356 -30.74 16.69 1.69
C GLY A 356 -29.79 16.06 0.66
N MET A 357 -28.58 15.64 1.04
CA MET A 357 -27.69 14.89 0.15
C MET A 357 -28.25 13.52 -0.21
N SER A 358 -27.88 13.03 -1.39
CA SER A 358 -28.09 11.61 -1.71
C SER A 358 -27.26 10.71 -0.77
N ARG A 359 -27.59 9.42 -0.69
CA ARG A 359 -26.84 8.49 0.17
C ARG A 359 -25.39 8.34 -0.29
N GLU A 360 -25.18 8.35 -1.59
CA GLU A 360 -23.89 8.33 -2.27
C GLU A 360 -23.04 9.55 -1.89
N GLU A 361 -23.64 10.75 -1.90
CA GLU A 361 -23.00 11.99 -1.46
C GLU A 361 -22.70 12.00 0.04
N LYS A 362 -23.57 11.42 0.88
CA LYS A 362 -23.32 11.29 2.33
C LYS A 362 -22.11 10.40 2.61
N ALA A 363 -22.02 9.24 1.95
CA ALA A 363 -20.88 8.32 2.08
C ALA A 363 -19.55 8.98 1.64
N ALA A 364 -19.56 9.71 0.52
CA ALA A 364 -18.40 10.48 0.07
C ALA A 364 -18.03 11.60 1.04
N THR A 365 -19.02 12.32 1.59
CA THR A 365 -18.82 13.39 2.56
C THR A 365 -18.17 12.88 3.84
N VAL A 366 -18.65 11.78 4.42
CA VAL A 366 -18.05 11.26 5.67
C VAL A 366 -16.63 10.76 5.46
N ALA A 367 -16.31 10.16 4.31
CA ALA A 367 -14.94 9.78 3.95
C ALA A 367 -14.03 11.02 3.84
N ALA A 368 -14.53 12.12 3.28
CA ALA A 368 -13.79 13.37 3.20
C ALA A 368 -13.58 14.02 4.59
N ILE A 369 -14.55 13.95 5.50
CA ILE A 369 -14.39 14.41 6.89
C ILE A 369 -13.31 13.58 7.60
N ALA A 370 -13.27 12.26 7.40
CA ALA A 370 -12.22 11.40 7.94
C ALA A 370 -10.82 11.75 7.42
N ARG A 371 -10.69 12.26 6.19
CA ARG A 371 -9.42 12.82 5.71
C ARG A 371 -9.03 14.12 6.40
N LEU A 372 -9.99 14.95 6.81
CA LEU A 372 -9.72 16.22 7.49
C LEU A 372 -9.31 16.01 8.96
N SER A 373 -9.69 14.88 9.56
CA SER A 373 -9.48 14.60 10.99
C SER A 373 -9.22 13.12 11.29
N SER A 374 -8.05 12.83 11.87
CA SER A 374 -7.74 11.51 12.41
C SER A 374 -8.66 11.12 13.56
N SER A 375 -9.14 12.07 14.38
CA SER A 375 -10.09 11.75 15.44
C SER A 375 -11.43 11.27 14.86
N PHE A 376 -11.94 11.94 13.82
CA PHE A 376 -13.16 11.49 13.16
C PHE A 376 -12.97 10.15 12.46
N HIS A 377 -11.84 9.97 11.77
CA HIS A 377 -11.48 8.68 11.17
C HIS A 377 -11.46 7.57 12.24
N ASN A 378 -10.71 7.75 13.32
CA ASN A 378 -10.58 6.73 14.38
C ASN A 378 -11.92 6.39 15.05
N ALA A 379 -12.80 7.37 15.22
CA ALA A 379 -14.14 7.15 15.75
C ALA A 379 -15.02 6.26 14.85
N HIS A 380 -14.76 6.25 13.54
CA HIS A 380 -15.51 5.48 12.54
C HIS A 380 -14.73 4.28 11.99
N ALA A 381 -13.47 4.11 12.41
CA ALA A 381 -12.59 3.07 11.92
C ALA A 381 -13.06 1.66 12.31
N VAL A 382 -12.61 0.69 11.52
CA VAL A 382 -12.71 -0.72 11.88
C VAL A 382 -11.78 -0.99 13.08
N PRO A 383 -12.24 -1.70 14.13
CA PRO A 383 -11.37 -2.12 15.22
C PRO A 383 -10.13 -2.88 14.68
N ASP A 384 -8.96 -2.58 15.22
CA ASP A 384 -7.68 -3.22 14.85
C ASP A 384 -7.17 -2.99 13.42
N SER A 385 -7.87 -2.22 12.57
CA SER A 385 -7.31 -1.72 11.30
C SER A 385 -6.17 -0.70 11.53
N GLY A 386 -6.06 -0.24 12.78
CA GLY A 386 -5.18 0.81 13.26
C GLY A 386 -5.41 2.15 12.58
N GLY A 387 -6.69 2.44 12.26
CA GLY A 387 -7.23 3.69 11.68
C GLY A 387 -6.41 4.93 12.00
N ALA A 388 -6.31 5.91 11.10
CA ALA A 388 -5.37 7.04 11.07
C ALA A 388 -3.87 6.84 11.47
N ASP A 389 -3.53 6.18 12.58
CA ASP A 389 -2.17 6.10 13.16
C ASP A 389 -1.27 5.03 12.50
N LEU A 390 -1.78 3.85 12.11
CA LEU A 390 -1.06 2.94 11.19
C LEU A 390 -0.85 3.59 9.81
N HIS A 391 -1.62 4.63 9.52
CA HIS A 391 -1.67 5.27 8.21
C HIS A 391 -0.70 6.46 8.07
N SER A 392 -0.14 6.96 9.18
CA SER A 392 0.90 8.01 9.21
C SER A 392 2.28 7.59 8.69
N ARG A 393 2.47 6.28 8.42
CA ARG A 393 3.76 5.69 7.99
C ARG A 393 3.95 5.60 6.48
N HIS A 394 2.99 6.09 5.69
CA HIS A 394 3.15 6.15 4.23
C HIS A 394 4.23 7.17 3.86
N ASN A 395 5.26 6.72 3.17
CA ASN A 395 6.18 7.59 2.41
C ASN A 395 5.71 7.60 0.95
N PRO A 396 4.85 8.54 0.55
CA PRO A 396 4.45 8.67 -0.85
C PRO A 396 5.64 9.25 -1.62
N THR A 397 6.63 8.42 -1.91
CA THR A 397 7.80 8.72 -2.76
C THR A 397 8.22 10.21 -2.79
N GLY A 398 8.68 10.77 -1.66
CA GLY A 398 9.28 12.12 -1.71
C GLY A 398 9.29 13.00 -0.45
N GLY A 399 9.00 12.50 0.76
CA GLY A 399 9.10 13.35 1.94
C GLY A 399 9.02 12.61 3.28
N ALA A 400 9.80 13.08 4.26
CA ALA A 400 9.64 12.69 5.65
C ALA A 400 8.45 13.45 6.28
N ARG A 401 7.61 12.71 7.03
CA ARG A 401 6.68 13.04 8.14
C ARG A 401 5.93 14.38 8.29
N THR A 402 6.01 15.42 7.45
CA THR A 402 5.35 16.72 7.80
C THR A 402 4.78 17.59 6.68
N THR A 403 4.33 17.07 5.52
CA THR A 403 3.65 17.96 4.55
C THR A 403 2.72 17.21 3.58
N PRO A 404 1.56 17.79 3.18
CA PRO A 404 0.77 17.34 2.04
C PRO A 404 1.64 17.11 0.79
N PRO A 405 1.19 16.29 -0.19
CA PRO A 405 1.85 16.17 -1.47
C PRO A 405 2.16 17.55 -2.06
N ARG A 406 3.40 17.76 -2.53
CA ARG A 406 3.90 19.07 -2.97
C ARG A 406 3.01 19.75 -4.00
N ILE A 407 2.32 18.98 -4.82
CA ILE A 407 1.42 19.48 -5.87
C ILE A 407 0.11 19.98 -5.26
N ALA A 408 -0.50 19.23 -4.34
CA ALA A 408 -1.69 19.67 -3.59
C ALA A 408 -1.41 20.93 -2.74
N ASP A 409 -0.24 21.02 -2.10
CA ASP A 409 0.21 22.26 -1.41
C ASP A 409 0.35 23.44 -2.37
N ALA A 410 0.92 23.20 -3.55
CA ALA A 410 1.04 24.23 -4.58
C ALA A 410 -0.33 24.71 -5.08
N TYR A 411 -1.24 23.78 -5.31
CA TYR A 411 -2.61 24.05 -5.68
C TYR A 411 -3.32 24.89 -4.61
N ALA A 412 -3.33 24.43 -3.36
CA ALA A 412 -4.03 25.08 -2.27
C ALA A 412 -3.56 26.54 -2.09
N ALA A 413 -2.24 26.76 -2.14
CA ALA A 413 -1.67 28.10 -2.04
C ALA A 413 -2.04 29.01 -3.22
N ALA A 414 -2.03 28.49 -4.45
CA ALA A 414 -2.41 29.25 -5.63
C ALA A 414 -3.91 29.62 -5.60
N GLN A 415 -4.79 28.66 -5.34
CA GLN A 415 -6.23 28.87 -5.34
C GLN A 415 -6.69 29.76 -4.18
N ASN A 416 -6.13 29.61 -2.97
CA ASN A 416 -6.39 30.55 -1.86
C ASN A 416 -5.95 31.98 -2.18
N THR A 417 -4.89 32.15 -2.97
CA THR A 417 -4.46 33.49 -3.39
C THR A 417 -5.43 34.04 -4.42
N LEU A 418 -5.77 33.26 -5.45
CA LEU A 418 -6.74 33.62 -6.49
C LEU A 418 -8.09 34.05 -5.90
N GLU A 419 -8.62 33.28 -4.95
CA GLU A 419 -9.87 33.59 -4.25
C GLU A 419 -9.83 34.96 -3.55
N LYS A 420 -8.66 35.37 -3.03
CA LYS A 420 -8.48 36.65 -2.33
C LYS A 420 -8.18 37.83 -3.24
N SER A 421 -7.38 37.62 -4.29
CA SER A 421 -6.89 38.71 -5.15
C SER A 421 -7.67 38.89 -6.44
N GLY A 422 -8.38 37.85 -6.93
CA GLY A 422 -9.04 37.85 -8.25
C GLY A 422 -8.07 37.76 -9.44
N ASP A 423 -6.77 38.03 -9.24
CA ASP A 423 -5.72 37.98 -10.25
C ASP A 423 -4.76 36.79 -10.07
N ASN A 424 -4.07 36.42 -11.15
CA ASN A 424 -3.02 35.41 -11.14
C ASN A 424 -1.97 35.67 -10.05
N PRO A 425 -1.70 34.70 -9.17
CA PRO A 425 -0.91 34.95 -7.96
C PRO A 425 0.58 35.09 -8.25
N THR A 426 1.24 36.06 -7.62
CA THR A 426 2.70 36.18 -7.70
C THR A 426 3.40 35.10 -6.87
N LYS A 427 4.68 34.86 -7.14
CA LYS A 427 5.49 33.90 -6.37
C LYS A 427 5.55 34.27 -4.89
N GLU A 428 5.56 35.56 -4.57
CA GLU A 428 5.59 36.08 -3.20
C GLU A 428 4.29 35.79 -2.45
N GLN A 429 3.14 35.96 -3.12
CA GLN A 429 1.83 35.68 -2.54
C GLN A 429 1.66 34.17 -2.28
N ILE A 430 2.02 33.32 -3.25
CA ILE A 430 2.03 31.86 -3.06
C ILE A 430 2.93 31.47 -1.88
N ALA A 431 4.12 32.07 -1.79
CA ALA A 431 5.04 31.79 -0.69
C ALA A 431 4.48 32.22 0.68
N LEU A 432 3.69 33.30 0.73
CA LEU A 432 2.99 33.75 1.93
C LEU A 432 1.91 32.76 2.36
N GLU A 433 1.06 32.30 1.43
CA GLU A 433 0.04 31.29 1.74
C GLU A 433 0.66 29.98 2.24
N ARG A 434 1.74 29.50 1.62
CA ARG A 434 2.48 28.32 2.14
C ARG A 434 3.10 28.54 3.51
N ARG A 435 3.50 29.78 3.85
CA ARG A 435 3.95 30.10 5.22
C ARG A 435 2.79 30.04 6.21
N ARG A 436 1.61 30.54 5.81
CA ARG A 436 0.38 30.46 6.61
C ARG A 436 -0.03 29.01 6.86
N PHE A 437 -0.08 28.18 5.82
CA PHE A 437 -0.36 26.74 5.96
C PHE A 437 0.60 26.09 6.96
N ARG A 438 1.92 26.29 6.80
CA ARG A 438 2.93 25.73 7.72
C ARG A 438 2.83 26.27 9.15
N ALA A 439 2.30 27.47 9.37
CA ALA A 439 2.04 27.98 10.70
C ALA A 439 0.88 27.23 11.35
N LEU A 440 -0.25 27.11 10.64
CA LEU A 440 -1.42 26.34 11.10
C LEU A 440 -1.06 24.87 11.33
N TRP A 441 -0.34 24.24 10.39
CA TRP A 441 0.12 22.86 10.51
C TRP A 441 0.95 22.64 11.78
N ARG A 442 1.89 23.54 12.08
CA ARG A 442 2.72 23.40 13.30
C ARG A 442 1.92 23.60 14.59
N ALA A 443 0.88 24.44 14.55
CA ALA A 443 0.02 24.68 15.70
C ALA A 443 -0.89 23.47 16.00
N HIS A 444 -1.56 22.95 14.96
CA HIS A 444 -2.63 21.96 15.08
C HIS A 444 -2.22 20.52 14.81
N VAL A 445 -1.05 20.29 14.20
CA VAL A 445 -0.57 18.94 13.87
C VAL A 445 0.82 18.75 14.45
N GLY A 446 1.80 19.42 13.84
CA GLY A 446 3.21 19.33 14.20
C GLY A 446 3.81 17.92 14.07
N ASP A 447 5.13 17.80 14.20
CA ASP A 447 5.75 16.50 14.45
C ASP A 447 5.76 16.16 15.94
N GLU A 448 6.13 14.93 16.27
CA GLU A 448 6.24 14.42 17.65
C GLU A 448 7.12 15.34 18.52
N ALA A 449 8.25 15.80 17.99
CA ALA A 449 9.14 16.75 18.65
C ALA A 449 8.44 18.10 18.96
N SER A 450 7.63 18.63 18.05
CA SER A 450 6.88 19.86 18.28
C SER A 450 5.76 19.69 19.31
N ALA A 451 5.17 18.49 19.40
CA ALA A 451 4.18 18.16 20.41
C ALA A 451 4.85 18.07 21.79
N GLU A 452 5.99 17.38 21.87
CA GLU A 452 6.82 17.32 23.10
C GLU A 452 7.25 18.72 23.56
N VAL A 453 7.68 19.59 22.64
CA VAL A 453 8.04 20.97 22.97
C VAL A 453 6.83 21.75 23.50
N ALA A 454 5.65 21.60 22.90
CA ALA A 454 4.43 22.27 23.36
C ALA A 454 3.99 21.75 24.75
N ILE A 455 4.06 20.44 24.97
CA ILE A 455 3.75 19.79 26.24
C ILE A 455 4.75 20.24 27.31
N LYS A 456 6.05 20.21 27.01
CA LYS A 456 7.10 20.65 27.93
C LYS A 456 6.92 22.11 28.31
N LYS A 457 6.61 22.99 27.35
CA LYS A 457 6.31 24.39 27.61
C LYS A 457 5.08 24.54 28.52
N ALA A 458 4.01 23.79 28.26
CA ALA A 458 2.81 23.79 29.10
C ALA A 458 3.11 23.33 30.54
N GLN A 459 3.97 22.32 30.71
CA GLN A 459 4.44 21.86 32.02
C GLN A 459 5.29 22.93 32.73
N GLU A 460 6.20 23.59 32.00
CA GLU A 460 7.01 24.71 32.53
C GLU A 460 6.16 25.91 32.94
N GLU A 461 5.06 26.16 32.24
CA GLU A 461 4.05 27.19 32.56
C GLU A 461 3.11 26.79 33.72
N GLY A 462 3.24 25.57 34.26
CA GLY A 462 2.43 25.09 35.38
C GLY A 462 1.00 24.71 35.00
N LYS A 463 0.73 24.37 33.74
CA LYS A 463 -0.59 23.87 33.30
C LYS A 463 -0.91 22.52 33.95
N THR A 464 -2.18 22.29 34.21
CA THR A 464 -2.71 21.03 34.75
C THR A 464 -2.59 19.89 33.74
N GLU A 465 -2.63 18.64 34.21
CA GLU A 465 -2.64 17.47 33.33
C GLU A 465 -3.85 17.45 32.38
N ALA A 466 -5.00 17.98 32.81
CA ALA A 466 -6.17 18.12 31.94
C ALA A 466 -5.92 19.11 30.79
N GLU A 467 -5.23 20.22 31.05
CA GLU A 467 -4.84 21.19 30.01
C GLU A 467 -3.76 20.63 29.08
N ILE A 468 -2.86 19.79 29.59
CA ILE A 468 -1.85 19.10 28.77
C ILE A 468 -2.52 18.05 27.87
N GLU A 469 -3.48 17.29 28.39
CA GLU A 469 -4.24 16.34 27.58
C GLU A 469 -5.09 17.05 26.52
N ALA A 470 -5.70 18.20 26.86
CA ALA A 470 -6.39 19.02 25.88
C ALA A 470 -5.47 19.50 24.74
N ILE A 471 -4.18 19.77 25.01
CA ILE A 471 -3.19 20.08 23.96
C ILE A 471 -2.93 18.86 23.06
N ARG A 472 -2.84 17.66 23.64
CA ARG A 472 -2.67 16.41 22.87
C ARG A 472 -3.89 16.12 22.01
N GLU A 473 -5.08 16.26 22.59
CA GLU A 473 -6.35 16.03 21.93
C GLU A 473 -6.59 17.05 20.81
N GLN A 474 -6.36 18.33 21.05
CA GLN A 474 -6.43 19.38 20.02
C GLN A 474 -5.54 19.06 18.81
N ARG A 475 -4.33 18.53 19.05
CA ARG A 475 -3.39 18.12 17.98
C ARG A 475 -3.79 16.86 17.24
N ARG A 476 -4.62 16.00 17.83
CA ARG A 476 -5.21 14.82 17.17
C ARG A 476 -6.49 15.18 16.42
N LEU A 477 -7.26 16.11 16.97
CA LEU A 477 -8.56 16.55 16.46
C LEU A 477 -8.49 16.98 15.00
N LEU A 478 -7.49 17.78 14.64
CA LEU A 478 -7.32 18.33 13.29
C LEU A 478 -6.09 17.79 12.59
N ARG A 479 -5.62 16.58 12.89
CA ARG A 479 -4.55 15.95 12.10
C ARG A 479 -5.17 15.34 10.83
N PRO A 480 -4.89 15.88 9.62
CA PRO A 480 -5.49 15.40 8.40
C PRO A 480 -4.60 14.34 7.71
N ASP A 481 -5.17 13.64 6.74
CA ASP A 481 -4.49 12.75 5.81
C ASP A 481 -4.68 13.22 4.36
N PHE A 482 -3.66 13.89 3.84
CA PHE A 482 -3.58 14.33 2.44
C PHE A 482 -2.76 13.38 1.56
N SER A 483 -2.44 12.17 2.04
CA SER A 483 -1.65 11.21 1.28
C SER A 483 -2.43 10.69 0.06
N GLY A 484 -1.70 10.00 -0.83
CA GLY A 484 -2.25 9.38 -2.04
C GLY A 484 -3.05 8.10 -1.81
N LYS A 485 -3.39 7.75 -0.56
CA LYS A 485 -4.17 6.56 -0.22
C LYS A 485 -5.59 6.64 -0.77
N ASN A 486 -6.24 5.49 -0.92
CA ASN A 486 -7.68 5.41 -1.14
C ASN A 486 -8.38 5.55 0.22
N TYR A 487 -9.50 6.26 0.27
CA TYR A 487 -10.40 6.29 1.43
C TYR A 487 -11.71 5.65 1.00
N ALA A 488 -12.29 4.83 1.85
CA ALA A 488 -13.59 4.22 1.62
C ALA A 488 -14.51 4.43 2.83
N ALA A 489 -15.80 4.45 2.56
CA ALA A 489 -16.84 4.49 3.58
C ALA A 489 -17.92 3.47 3.24
N LEU A 490 -18.22 2.59 4.19
CA LEU A 490 -19.30 1.62 4.09
C LEU A 490 -20.48 2.11 4.93
N GLU A 491 -21.62 2.33 4.28
CA GLU A 491 -22.89 2.55 4.96
C GLU A 491 -23.34 1.24 5.60
N VAL A 492 -23.60 1.25 6.91
CA VAL A 492 -24.11 0.10 7.66
C VAL A 492 -25.44 0.48 8.29
N VAL A 493 -26.52 -0.17 7.84
CA VAL A 493 -27.85 -0.02 8.41
C VAL A 493 -28.07 -1.11 9.44
N GLU A 494 -28.24 -0.72 10.69
CA GLU A 494 -28.55 -1.58 11.81
C GLU A 494 -30.07 -1.64 12.04
N GLN A 495 -30.61 -2.84 12.19
CA GLN A 495 -31.98 -3.06 12.64
C GLN A 495 -31.99 -3.29 14.16
N ASN A 496 -32.63 -2.38 14.88
CA ASN A 496 -32.76 -2.47 16.33
C ASN A 496 -33.81 -3.50 16.75
N SER A 497 -33.71 -3.97 17.99
CA SER A 497 -34.65 -4.96 18.55
C SER A 497 -36.10 -4.48 18.64
N ASP A 498 -36.33 -3.16 18.61
CA ASP A 498 -37.65 -2.53 18.59
C ASP A 498 -38.23 -2.33 17.17
N GLY A 499 -37.49 -2.77 16.15
CA GLY A 499 -37.88 -2.67 14.73
C GLY A 499 -37.51 -1.34 14.07
N THR A 500 -36.90 -0.39 14.79
CA THR A 500 -36.32 0.82 14.20
C THR A 500 -35.01 0.51 13.48
N THR A 501 -34.55 1.42 12.62
CA THR A 501 -33.26 1.30 11.93
C THR A 501 -32.38 2.49 12.23
N GLU A 502 -31.10 2.26 12.43
CA GLU A 502 -30.09 3.31 12.58
C GLU A 502 -28.98 3.13 11.53
N THR A 503 -28.56 4.22 10.89
CA THR A 503 -27.50 4.18 9.88
C THR A 503 -26.18 4.68 10.49
N HIS A 504 -25.12 3.91 10.28
CA HIS A 504 -23.75 4.24 10.66
C HIS A 504 -22.82 4.16 9.45
N TYR A 505 -21.62 4.70 9.60
CA TYR A 505 -20.56 4.61 8.60
C TYR A 505 -19.32 3.95 9.20
N LEU A 506 -18.81 2.92 8.51
CA LEU A 506 -17.46 2.38 8.75
C LEU A 506 -16.51 3.02 7.75
N ILE A 507 -15.40 3.57 8.20
CA ILE A 507 -14.49 4.32 7.34
C ILE A 507 -13.07 3.80 7.51
N ASP A 508 -12.38 3.55 6.41
CA ASP A 508 -10.98 3.17 6.45
C ASP A 508 -10.23 3.62 5.19
N SER A 509 -8.91 3.53 5.24
CA SER A 509 -8.02 3.93 4.15
C SER A 509 -7.09 2.80 3.74
N SER A 510 -6.64 2.82 2.49
CA SER A 510 -5.70 1.81 2.03
C SER A 510 -4.37 1.93 2.81
N SER A 511 -3.79 0.78 3.14
CA SER A 511 -2.44 0.67 3.68
C SER A 511 -1.52 -0.12 2.76
N PRO A 512 -1.28 0.32 1.50
CA PRO A 512 -0.42 -0.42 0.59
C PRO A 512 0.99 -0.62 1.17
N PRO A 513 1.60 -1.81 1.00
CA PRO A 513 1.11 -2.93 0.21
C PRO A 513 0.24 -3.93 0.99
N LEU A 514 -0.12 -3.66 2.24
CA LEU A 514 -0.79 -4.61 3.12
C LEU A 514 -2.21 -4.92 2.64
N GLU A 515 -3.11 -3.93 2.60
CA GLU A 515 -4.49 -4.12 2.14
C GLU A 515 -5.07 -2.85 1.52
N HIS A 516 -5.99 -3.03 0.56
CA HIS A 516 -6.83 -1.96 0.02
C HIS A 516 -8.04 -1.73 0.94
N SER A 517 -8.62 -0.54 0.90
CA SER A 517 -9.71 -0.14 1.80
C SER A 517 -10.98 -0.97 1.62
N GLU A 518 -11.25 -1.44 0.40
CA GLU A 518 -12.47 -2.15 0.04
C GLU A 518 -12.56 -3.52 0.73
N PRO A 519 -11.52 -4.38 0.68
CA PRO A 519 -11.52 -5.58 1.50
C PRO A 519 -11.46 -5.34 3.01
N VAL A 520 -10.76 -4.31 3.48
CA VAL A 520 -10.68 -4.00 4.93
C VAL A 520 -12.08 -3.76 5.50
N LEU A 521 -12.83 -2.84 4.87
CA LEU A 521 -14.20 -2.55 5.28
C LEU A 521 -15.12 -3.74 5.06
N GLY A 522 -14.92 -4.45 3.94
CA GLY A 522 -15.78 -5.56 3.60
C GLY A 522 -15.67 -6.73 4.59
N GLU A 523 -14.44 -7.13 4.94
CA GLU A 523 -14.22 -8.20 5.91
C GLU A 523 -14.62 -7.80 7.34
N ALA A 524 -14.47 -6.53 7.71
CA ALA A 524 -14.96 -6.01 8.97
C ALA A 524 -16.49 -6.11 9.09
N TYR A 525 -17.21 -5.71 8.05
CA TYR A 525 -18.66 -5.85 8.00
C TYR A 525 -19.08 -7.32 8.04
N ARG A 526 -18.38 -8.20 7.30
CA ARG A 526 -18.69 -9.63 7.31
C ARG A 526 -18.53 -10.25 8.69
N ALA A 527 -17.44 -9.93 9.40
CA ALA A 527 -17.25 -10.38 10.78
C ALA A 527 -18.36 -9.85 11.71
N LEU A 528 -18.74 -8.57 11.57
CA LEU A 528 -19.85 -7.97 12.33
C LEU A 528 -21.19 -8.67 12.07
N ASN A 529 -21.49 -8.95 10.81
CA ASN A 529 -22.73 -9.61 10.39
C ASN A 529 -22.76 -11.10 10.74
N GLU A 530 -21.63 -11.80 10.69
CA GLU A 530 -21.52 -13.19 11.14
C GLU A 530 -21.77 -13.31 12.66
N ALA A 531 -21.25 -12.36 13.44
CA ALA A 531 -21.54 -12.28 14.87
C ALA A 531 -22.99 -11.89 15.19
N ASN A 532 -23.70 -11.26 14.24
CA ASN A 532 -25.07 -10.76 14.43
C ASN A 532 -25.95 -11.00 13.17
N PRO A 533 -26.27 -12.26 12.84
CA PRO A 533 -26.91 -12.58 11.56
C PRO A 533 -28.25 -11.85 11.36
N GLY A 534 -28.37 -11.13 10.24
CA GLY A 534 -29.60 -10.45 9.85
C GLY A 534 -29.86 -9.11 10.55
N ARG A 535 -28.98 -8.68 11.47
CA ARG A 535 -29.09 -7.38 12.16
C ARG A 535 -28.59 -6.21 11.31
N TYR A 536 -27.62 -6.46 10.43
CA TYR A 536 -26.91 -5.42 9.69
C TYR A 536 -27.09 -5.60 8.17
N GLN A 537 -27.11 -4.47 7.46
CA GLN A 537 -27.06 -4.42 6.00
C GLN A 537 -25.99 -3.42 5.56
N ALA A 538 -25.33 -3.71 4.44
CA ALA A 538 -24.30 -2.86 3.84
C ALA A 538 -24.73 -2.34 2.46
N PRO A 539 -25.67 -1.38 2.38
CA PRO A 539 -26.27 -0.99 1.12
C PRO A 539 -25.34 -0.18 0.19
N ILE A 540 -24.34 0.53 0.71
CA ILE A 540 -23.43 1.36 -0.08
C ILE A 540 -21.98 1.16 0.36
N MET A 541 -21.09 0.94 -0.60
CA MET A 541 -19.65 1.08 -0.46
C MET A 541 -19.18 2.27 -1.31
N TYR A 542 -18.75 3.35 -0.66
CA TYR A 542 -18.06 4.46 -1.33
C TYR A 542 -16.55 4.23 -1.31
N THR A 543 -15.88 4.54 -2.43
CA THR A 543 -14.42 4.55 -2.55
C THR A 543 -13.96 5.83 -3.24
N GLU A 544 -12.87 6.44 -2.76
CA GLU A 544 -12.36 7.68 -3.37
C GLU A 544 -11.90 7.46 -4.82
N PHE A 545 -11.24 6.33 -5.07
CA PHE A 545 -10.94 5.85 -6.41
C PHE A 545 -11.93 4.78 -6.84
N GLU A 546 -12.22 4.72 -8.14
CA GLU A 546 -12.87 3.55 -8.75
C GLU A 546 -12.13 2.27 -8.32
N PRO A 547 -12.87 1.22 -7.88
CA PRO A 547 -12.25 -0.04 -7.49
C PRO A 547 -11.31 -0.54 -8.57
N CYS A 548 -10.12 -0.94 -8.14
CA CYS A 548 -9.06 -1.36 -9.05
C CYS A 548 -9.45 -2.71 -9.70
N GLY A 549 -9.13 -2.88 -10.99
CA GLY A 549 -9.42 -4.08 -11.77
C GLY A 549 -8.19 -4.94 -12.11
N ASN A 550 -8.32 -5.89 -13.02
CA ASN A 550 -7.27 -6.85 -13.36
C ASN A 550 -6.09 -6.28 -14.17
N ARG A 551 -6.23 -5.08 -14.73
CA ARG A 551 -5.16 -4.34 -15.44
C ARG A 551 -4.62 -3.16 -14.64
N THR A 552 -5.18 -2.90 -13.47
CA THR A 552 -4.71 -1.84 -12.56
C THR A 552 -3.61 -2.36 -11.65
N GLU A 553 -2.66 -1.50 -11.25
CA GLU A 553 -1.56 -1.92 -10.37
C GLU A 553 -1.85 -1.61 -8.88
N PRO A 554 -1.58 -2.54 -7.94
CA PRO A 554 -1.16 -3.92 -8.21
C PRO A 554 -2.35 -4.81 -8.62
N SER A 555 -2.19 -5.57 -9.71
CA SER A 555 -3.29 -6.33 -10.35
C SER A 555 -3.85 -7.47 -9.51
N ASN A 556 -3.08 -7.95 -8.54
CA ASN A 556 -3.51 -8.98 -7.60
C ASN A 556 -4.48 -8.47 -6.53
N ALA A 557 -4.54 -7.15 -6.27
CA ALA A 557 -5.45 -6.60 -5.28
C ALA A 557 -6.91 -6.61 -5.76
N ASN A 558 -7.12 -6.39 -7.07
CA ASN A 558 -8.38 -6.45 -7.81
C ASN A 558 -9.64 -6.26 -6.94
N CYS A 559 -9.85 -5.03 -6.47
CA CYS A 559 -10.99 -4.71 -5.61
C CYS A 559 -12.34 -4.89 -6.31
N SER A 560 -12.35 -4.81 -7.64
CA SER A 560 -13.56 -5.06 -8.43
C SER A 560 -14.02 -6.51 -8.32
N ASP A 561 -13.11 -7.48 -8.43
CA ASP A 561 -13.43 -8.90 -8.20
C ASP A 561 -13.89 -9.16 -6.75
N TYR A 562 -13.24 -8.52 -5.78
CA TYR A 562 -13.65 -8.64 -4.37
C TYR A 562 -15.10 -8.20 -4.17
N LEU A 563 -15.47 -7.03 -4.69
CA LEU A 563 -16.82 -6.48 -4.55
C LEU A 563 -17.86 -7.28 -5.35
N ALA A 564 -17.47 -7.83 -6.51
CA ALA A 564 -18.35 -8.63 -7.35
C ALA A 564 -18.67 -10.01 -6.76
N HIS A 565 -17.67 -10.67 -6.14
CA HIS A 565 -17.79 -12.08 -5.75
C HIS A 565 -17.63 -12.35 -4.26
N GLU A 566 -16.76 -11.61 -3.58
CA GLU A 566 -16.31 -11.97 -2.24
C GLU A 566 -17.03 -11.21 -1.14
N PHE A 567 -17.50 -9.98 -1.40
CA PHE A 567 -18.10 -9.15 -0.36
C PHE A 567 -19.40 -9.76 0.18
N GLU A 568 -20.30 -10.18 -0.72
CA GLU A 568 -21.58 -10.83 -0.37
C GLU A 568 -21.51 -12.36 -0.43
N ARG A 569 -20.30 -12.96 -0.41
CA ARG A 569 -20.15 -14.42 -0.44
C ARG A 569 -20.92 -15.12 0.70
N PRO A 570 -21.39 -16.36 0.52
CA PRO A 570 -22.05 -17.15 1.56
C PRO A 570 -21.34 -17.12 2.92
N ALA A 571 -22.13 -17.20 4.00
CA ALA A 571 -21.59 -17.29 5.36
C ALA A 571 -20.73 -18.56 5.52
N GLY A 572 -19.59 -18.45 6.20
CA GLY A 572 -18.62 -19.54 6.37
C GLY A 572 -17.76 -19.86 5.15
N GLN A 573 -17.96 -19.19 4.00
CA GLN A 573 -17.06 -19.31 2.85
C GLN A 573 -15.79 -18.49 3.07
N GLU A 574 -14.63 -19.14 2.96
CA GLU A 574 -13.33 -18.45 2.97
C GLU A 574 -13.20 -17.51 1.77
N ARG A 575 -12.57 -16.35 2.00
CA ARG A 575 -12.26 -15.39 0.95
C ARG A 575 -11.26 -16.00 -0.03
N GLN A 576 -11.53 -15.91 -1.32
CA GLN A 576 -10.56 -16.24 -2.36
C GLN A 576 -9.92 -14.97 -2.93
N GLN A 577 -8.61 -15.00 -3.16
CA GLN A 577 -7.95 -13.90 -3.87
C GLN A 577 -8.17 -14.03 -5.38
N TYR A 578 -8.20 -12.91 -6.11
CA TYR A 578 -8.39 -12.92 -7.56
C TYR A 578 -7.39 -13.81 -8.32
N SER A 579 -6.13 -13.82 -7.87
CA SER A 579 -5.06 -14.65 -8.45
C SER A 579 -5.24 -16.16 -8.23
N GLU A 580 -6.14 -16.54 -7.33
CA GLU A 580 -6.39 -17.92 -6.91
C GLU A 580 -7.56 -18.57 -7.65
N LYS A 581 -8.40 -17.75 -8.28
CA LYS A 581 -9.59 -18.17 -9.02
C LYS A 581 -9.22 -18.72 -10.38
N SER A 582 -9.92 -19.76 -10.81
CA SER A 582 -9.96 -20.20 -12.20
C SER A 582 -10.62 -19.14 -13.08
N ASP A 583 -10.43 -19.22 -14.40
CA ASP A 583 -11.03 -18.24 -15.32
C ASP A 583 -12.57 -18.36 -15.36
N ASP A 584 -13.10 -19.56 -15.13
CA ASP A 584 -14.54 -19.79 -14.95
C ASP A 584 -15.06 -19.09 -13.68
N GLU A 585 -14.33 -19.17 -12.56
CA GLU A 585 -14.70 -18.48 -11.32
C GLU A 585 -14.61 -16.95 -11.46
N LYS A 586 -13.61 -16.44 -12.19
CA LYS A 586 -13.45 -14.99 -12.44
C LYS A 586 -14.53 -14.42 -13.36
N SER A 587 -15.07 -15.25 -14.27
CA SER A 587 -16.06 -14.82 -15.26
C SER A 587 -17.49 -15.15 -14.84
N ASN A 588 -17.68 -15.79 -13.69
CA ASN A 588 -18.98 -16.22 -13.21
C ASN A 588 -19.84 -15.01 -12.84
N VAL A 589 -21.03 -14.92 -13.41
CA VAL A 589 -22.00 -13.86 -13.06
C VAL A 589 -23.07 -14.47 -12.15
N PRO A 590 -23.25 -13.97 -10.91
CA PRO A 590 -24.34 -14.40 -10.04
C PRO A 590 -25.70 -14.19 -10.71
N GLY A 591 -26.67 -15.06 -10.41
CA GLY A 591 -28.01 -15.00 -11.01
C GLY A 591 -28.84 -13.77 -10.60
N GLU A 592 -28.42 -13.08 -9.53
CA GLU A 592 -29.00 -11.82 -9.05
C GLU A 592 -27.86 -10.83 -8.78
N LYS A 593 -28.12 -9.52 -8.97
CA LYS A 593 -27.16 -8.49 -8.57
C LYS A 593 -26.97 -8.50 -7.06
N ASN A 594 -25.75 -8.20 -6.64
CA ASN A 594 -25.40 -7.90 -5.26
C ASN A 594 -26.23 -6.72 -4.74
N LYS A 595 -26.56 -6.75 -3.45
CA LYS A 595 -27.39 -5.74 -2.79
C LYS A 595 -26.62 -4.44 -2.54
N THR A 596 -25.30 -4.52 -2.43
CA THR A 596 -24.44 -3.36 -2.21
C THR A 596 -24.20 -2.60 -3.50
N LYS A 597 -24.62 -1.34 -3.52
CA LYS A 597 -24.22 -0.37 -4.54
C LYS A 597 -22.78 0.07 -4.30
N VAL A 598 -22.00 0.17 -5.36
CA VAL A 598 -20.63 0.70 -5.32
C VAL A 598 -20.60 2.11 -5.88
N VAL A 599 -20.02 3.04 -5.14
CA VAL A 599 -19.94 4.45 -5.51
C VAL A 599 -18.48 4.85 -5.51
N TYR A 600 -18.02 5.58 -6.54
CA TYR A 600 -16.65 6.06 -6.56
C TYR A 600 -16.51 7.54 -6.90
N GLY A 601 -15.43 8.17 -6.43
CA GLY A 601 -15.13 9.58 -6.72
C GLY A 601 -14.41 9.79 -8.05
N ALA A 602 -13.16 9.31 -8.13
CA ALA A 602 -12.29 9.49 -9.28
C ALA A 602 -12.08 8.19 -10.07
N GLY A 603 -12.23 8.25 -11.39
CA GLY A 603 -12.08 7.08 -12.26
C GLY A 603 -10.66 6.51 -12.26
N TYR A 604 -10.54 5.18 -12.32
CA TYR A 604 -9.27 4.47 -12.36
C TYR A 604 -9.33 3.35 -13.38
N ARG A 605 -9.03 3.69 -14.63
CA ARG A 605 -9.15 2.74 -15.74
C ARG A 605 -7.84 2.54 -16.47
N MET A 606 -7.50 1.27 -16.66
CA MET A 606 -6.32 0.81 -17.39
C MET A 606 -6.69 -0.19 -18.49
N GLY A 607 -7.98 -0.20 -18.89
CA GLY A 607 -8.50 -1.02 -19.98
C GLY A 607 -8.00 -0.58 -21.35
N ASP A 608 -8.81 -0.82 -22.36
CA ASP A 608 -8.51 -0.45 -23.74
C ASP A 608 -8.99 0.97 -24.06
N LEU A 609 -8.46 1.56 -25.13
CA LEU A 609 -8.97 2.81 -25.65
C LEU A 609 -10.39 2.63 -26.16
N THR A 610 -11.19 3.69 -26.06
CA THR A 610 -12.51 3.68 -26.73
C THR A 610 -12.36 3.47 -28.24
N PRO A 611 -13.37 2.90 -28.92
CA PRO A 611 -13.35 2.76 -30.38
C PRO A 611 -13.08 4.08 -31.11
N ALA A 612 -13.56 5.21 -30.58
CA ALA A 612 -13.32 6.53 -31.15
C ALA A 612 -11.85 6.98 -31.02
N GLU A 613 -11.21 6.77 -29.86
CA GLU A 613 -9.79 7.09 -29.67
C GLU A 613 -8.89 6.15 -30.48
N LEU A 614 -9.25 4.86 -30.55
CA LEU A 614 -8.53 3.89 -31.38
C LEU A 614 -8.67 4.21 -32.88
N GLN A 615 -9.85 4.68 -33.31
CA GLN A 615 -10.05 5.14 -34.68
C GLN A 615 -9.16 6.35 -35.00
N LYS A 616 -9.10 7.36 -34.12
CA LYS A 616 -8.21 8.51 -34.30
C LYS A 616 -6.75 8.10 -34.46
N LEU A 617 -6.27 7.16 -33.64
CA LEU A 617 -4.92 6.60 -33.77
C LEU A 617 -4.74 5.86 -35.10
N ASN A 618 -5.71 5.04 -35.50
CA ASN A 618 -5.64 4.30 -36.76
C ASN A 618 -5.67 5.22 -37.99
N GLU A 619 -6.19 6.45 -37.88
CA GLU A 619 -6.20 7.47 -38.94
C GLU A 619 -4.90 8.30 -38.96
N ASP A 620 -4.09 8.27 -37.91
CA ASP A 620 -2.81 9.00 -37.82
C ASP A 620 -1.73 8.34 -38.68
N PRO A 621 -1.19 9.04 -39.71
CA PRO A 621 -0.11 8.51 -40.54
C PRO A 621 1.15 8.14 -39.75
N GLU A 622 1.45 8.81 -38.64
CA GLU A 622 2.61 8.45 -37.80
C GLU A 622 2.37 7.10 -37.13
N PHE A 623 1.20 6.90 -36.52
CA PHE A 623 0.82 5.63 -35.91
C PHE A 623 0.72 4.48 -36.92
N GLN A 624 0.21 4.73 -38.13
CA GLN A 624 0.15 3.72 -39.18
C GLN A 624 1.53 3.19 -39.59
N ASN A 625 2.53 4.07 -39.59
CA ASN A 625 3.91 3.75 -39.96
C ASN A 625 4.74 3.14 -38.82
N MET A 626 4.21 3.09 -37.59
CA MET A 626 4.85 2.45 -36.45
C MET A 626 4.84 0.91 -36.58
N THR A 627 5.88 0.29 -36.04
CA THR A 627 5.92 -1.16 -35.77
C THR A 627 4.91 -1.56 -34.70
N ASP A 628 4.58 -2.85 -34.60
CA ASP A 628 3.63 -3.35 -33.59
C ASP A 628 4.10 -3.07 -32.15
N GLU A 629 5.41 -3.14 -31.91
CA GLU A 629 6.02 -2.79 -30.62
C GLU A 629 5.86 -1.30 -30.29
N GLU A 630 6.06 -0.43 -31.27
CA GLU A 630 5.87 1.02 -31.12
C GLU A 630 4.39 1.37 -30.89
N LYS A 631 3.47 0.71 -31.61
CA LYS A 631 2.02 0.86 -31.38
C LYS A 631 1.62 0.42 -29.99
N ALA A 632 2.11 -0.72 -29.52
CA ALA A 632 1.85 -1.20 -28.16
C ALA A 632 2.37 -0.22 -27.09
N LYS A 633 3.55 0.36 -27.31
CA LYS A 633 4.11 1.39 -26.43
C LYS A 633 3.28 2.67 -26.44
N GLU A 634 2.75 3.06 -27.58
CA GLU A 634 1.89 4.23 -27.69
C GLU A 634 0.56 4.04 -26.97
N LEU A 635 -0.09 2.88 -27.12
CA LEU A 635 -1.27 2.52 -26.33
C LEU A 635 -1.00 2.55 -24.82
N GLU A 636 0.19 2.10 -24.40
CA GLU A 636 0.62 2.18 -23.00
C GLU A 636 0.88 3.63 -22.54
N ASN A 637 1.33 4.51 -23.42
CA ASN A 637 1.44 5.94 -23.12
C ASN A 637 0.06 6.56 -22.87
N HIS A 638 -0.96 6.20 -23.67
CA HIS A 638 -2.33 6.64 -23.43
C HIS A 638 -2.85 6.22 -22.05
N ARG A 639 -2.58 4.97 -21.63
CA ARG A 639 -2.93 4.50 -20.26
C ARG A 639 -2.24 5.31 -19.19
N LYS A 640 -0.95 5.60 -19.35
CA LYS A 640 -0.17 6.45 -18.43
C LYS A 640 -0.72 7.87 -18.36
N ASP A 641 -1.13 8.43 -19.49
CA ASP A 641 -1.69 9.78 -19.56
C ASP A 641 -3.05 9.84 -18.87
N ALA A 642 -3.89 8.81 -19.01
CA ALA A 642 -5.14 8.68 -18.25
C ALA A 642 -4.88 8.57 -16.74
N ALA A 643 -3.88 7.77 -16.32
CA ALA A 643 -3.48 7.69 -14.91
C ALA A 643 -2.91 9.02 -14.38
N GLU A 644 -2.26 9.81 -15.23
CA GLU A 644 -1.75 11.15 -14.89
C GLU A 644 -2.88 12.19 -14.76
N LYS A 645 -3.91 12.11 -15.61
CA LYS A 645 -5.13 12.93 -15.47
C LYS A 645 -5.86 12.62 -14.16
N ARG A 646 -6.10 11.33 -13.85
CA ARG A 646 -6.62 10.93 -12.53
C ARG A 646 -5.78 11.49 -11.38
N SER A 647 -4.45 11.40 -11.47
CA SER A 647 -3.56 11.93 -10.44
C SER A 647 -3.69 13.45 -10.29
N THR A 648 -3.90 14.16 -11.40
CA THR A 648 -4.15 15.61 -11.44
C THR A 648 -5.46 15.95 -10.73
N ASP A 649 -6.54 15.25 -11.05
CA ASP A 649 -7.86 15.44 -10.43
C ASP A 649 -7.77 15.28 -8.91
N MET A 650 -7.06 14.24 -8.47
CA MET A 650 -6.89 13.98 -7.04
C MET A 650 -5.92 14.93 -6.34
N ASP A 651 -4.88 15.43 -7.04
CA ASP A 651 -4.03 16.50 -6.49
C ASP A 651 -4.86 17.79 -6.28
N ARG A 652 -5.81 18.09 -7.18
CA ARG A 652 -6.75 19.22 -7.02
C ARG A 652 -7.73 18.99 -5.88
N TYR A 653 -8.39 17.82 -5.82
CA TYR A 653 -9.34 17.51 -4.75
C TYR A 653 -8.68 17.53 -3.36
N ARG A 654 -7.50 16.92 -3.21
CA ARG A 654 -6.72 17.00 -1.96
C ARG A 654 -6.25 18.42 -1.64
N GLY A 655 -5.98 19.21 -2.68
CA GLY A 655 -5.72 20.63 -2.56
C GLY A 655 -6.92 21.40 -1.99
N GLU A 656 -8.15 21.10 -2.44
CA GLU A 656 -9.37 21.67 -1.85
C GLU A 656 -9.55 21.23 -0.39
N LEU A 657 -9.35 19.94 -0.07
CA LEU A 657 -9.39 19.47 1.32
C LEU A 657 -8.35 20.19 2.19
N ALA A 658 -7.16 20.47 1.68
CA ALA A 658 -6.15 21.26 2.39
C ALA A 658 -6.62 22.71 2.63
N ARG A 659 -7.34 23.32 1.68
CA ARG A 659 -7.94 24.66 1.86
C ARG A 659 -9.07 24.65 2.89
N VAL A 660 -9.96 23.66 2.85
CA VAL A 660 -10.98 23.44 3.89
C VAL A 660 -10.31 23.32 5.25
N TRP A 661 -9.31 22.45 5.37
CA TRP A 661 -8.57 22.25 6.60
C TRP A 661 -7.92 23.54 7.13
N MET A 662 -7.36 24.38 6.26
CA MET A 662 -6.82 25.68 6.67
C MET A 662 -7.87 26.61 7.27
N LYS A 663 -9.13 26.58 6.77
CA LYS A 663 -10.25 27.35 7.34
C LYS A 663 -10.58 26.83 8.74
N LEU A 664 -10.75 25.51 8.87
CA LEU A 664 -11.02 24.82 10.15
C LEU A 664 -9.94 25.08 11.20
N ALA A 665 -8.67 24.93 10.83
CA ALA A 665 -7.53 25.17 11.72
C ALA A 665 -7.43 26.64 12.13
N ALA A 666 -7.78 27.58 11.26
CA ALA A 666 -7.76 29.01 11.58
C ALA A 666 -8.91 29.41 12.53
N SER A 667 -10.06 28.73 12.47
CA SER A 667 -11.21 29.00 13.37
C SER A 667 -11.12 28.26 14.70
N ALA A 668 -10.39 27.14 14.76
CA ALA A 668 -10.29 26.31 15.97
C ALA A 668 -9.67 27.03 17.18
N ASP A 669 -8.86 28.06 16.96
CA ASP A 669 -8.22 28.87 18.00
C ASP A 669 -9.11 30.02 18.54
N VAL A 670 -10.33 30.18 18.03
CA VAL A 670 -11.24 31.30 18.35
C VAL A 670 -12.36 30.91 19.34
N ALA A 671 -12.40 29.66 19.78
CA ALA A 671 -13.43 29.11 20.68
C ALA A 671 -13.00 29.08 22.16
#